data_AF-G5AEN5-F1
#
_entry.id   AF-G5AEN5-F1
#
_cell.length_a   1.000
_cell.length_b   1.000
_cell.length_c   1.000
_cell.angle_alpha   90.00
_cell.angle_beta   90.00
_cell.angle_gamma   90.00
#
_symmetry.space_group_name_H-M   'P 1'
#
loop_
_entity.id
_entity.type
_entity.pdbx_description
1 polymer ?
#
loop_
_entity_poly.entity_id
_entity_poly.type
_entity_poly.pdbx_seq_one_letter_code
_entity_poly.pdbx_strand_id
1 'polypeptide(L)'
;MAVKTLLLAAAMAAVASARQARDNSPLFTTEQCQVRTLNSEGHAAMLKDTSAVWLVDYYAPWCPHCRQFAPAWEKAAAFYADKANVNIAAVDCTQNSQVCNSEGILGYPTIKLYHVPPEGKEPAKMPPQSRKNTNTVIAWVEEQMEAHGMKTSADAGDIDAHIEKINTDCEMGSTTKTAAKAKTAEQTLDDQSLVMKYKRLHDAGIAAVSTFENGFYVGTTVLEGERYDAAVTWVEALAVSFPIQGNREALDSLAVAIKKQIKWPQSEWNAMLTEWKKNATATSFPANLFESSEKKNWAYCTTYTCGVWTLFHTLSVSEIKSEAALKPSEIMAAIRLFVKYFFSCEECQRHFMMANPESLLEKLAESDAEGPRAVASWIWKMHNKVNKVLKYSQWPTRESCPQCYVDDGEPLDLNPARLHEQEILAYWCAMAARQAEKKLLVAAAKNGLAIPCDSDATAFLLAHPRGAYTAARTVQQTKIFDYEAHIRRLVDSTVAMQTDKQLVPSAVEKELRPRTEATLQAAMTAFKAQFEVHKDQEYKINVLVCPSEGDTAGQGDGQVLADTDVFCHVGFLPPLRSEMVKLEVAGLPRHNAAAKDSAWVRERKAIYDRMAPDMEEVILMDPATRQLLEGSQTNFYAIQDGAVYTAEDGILKGTVRSLVLEVCAENGIPVKLSPPTLDDVEKWQGCFISSTSRLVLGAKSLEYEYPETKKFMTRTFPPHPILDQITTSVRTSVIGKSSEVFK
;
A
#
# COMPACT_ATOMS: atom_id res chain seq x y z
N MET A 1 -19.82 -64.46 14.01
CA MET A 1 -18.36 -64.19 14.07
C MET A 1 -18.06 -63.20 12.94
N ALA A 2 -18.24 -61.90 13.13
CA ALA A 2 -17.47 -60.95 13.93
C ALA A 2 -16.07 -60.65 13.37
N VAL A 3 -15.82 -59.34 13.18
CA VAL A 3 -14.53 -58.61 13.25
C VAL A 3 -14.04 -57.93 11.95
N LYS A 4 -14.37 -56.63 11.88
CA LYS A 4 -13.53 -55.42 11.64
C LYS A 4 -12.80 -55.19 10.30
N THR A 5 -13.32 -54.20 9.57
CA THR A 5 -12.69 -52.89 9.28
C THR A 5 -11.19 -52.75 9.59
N LEU A 6 -10.33 -52.53 8.57
CA LEU A 6 -9.12 -51.68 8.64
C LEU A 6 -8.40 -51.57 7.28
N LEU A 7 -7.94 -50.35 6.99
CA LEU A 7 -6.83 -49.96 6.09
C LEU A 7 -7.10 -49.78 4.58
N LEU A 8 -7.60 -48.58 4.23
CA LEU A 8 -7.09 -47.79 3.09
C LEU A 8 -7.38 -46.29 3.35
N ALA A 9 -6.78 -45.78 4.42
CA ALA A 9 -6.60 -44.36 4.69
C ALA A 9 -5.19 -44.19 5.27
N ALA A 10 -4.20 -44.13 4.39
CA ALA A 10 -2.82 -43.82 4.75
C ALA A 10 -2.26 -42.80 3.76
N ALA A 11 -2.36 -41.54 4.17
CA ALA A 11 -1.38 -40.49 3.96
C ALA A 11 -0.97 -40.15 2.51
N MET A 12 -1.82 -39.42 1.79
CA MET A 12 -1.34 -38.20 1.14
C MET A 12 -1.20 -37.13 2.22
N ALA A 13 -0.12 -37.22 3.01
CA ALA A 13 0.36 -36.06 3.73
C ALA A 13 1.02 -35.16 2.69
N ALA A 14 0.20 -34.38 1.98
CA ALA A 14 0.68 -33.17 1.33
C ALA A 14 1.33 -32.34 2.45
N VAL A 15 2.66 -32.30 2.45
CA VAL A 15 3.44 -31.39 3.27
C VAL A 15 3.13 -29.99 2.73
N ALA A 16 1.99 -29.46 3.12
CA ALA A 16 1.77 -28.03 3.11
C ALA A 16 2.82 -27.46 4.05
N SER A 17 3.94 -27.01 3.49
CA SER A 17 4.93 -26.21 4.20
C SER A 17 4.18 -25.03 4.82
N ALA A 18 3.90 -25.15 6.12
CA ALA A 18 3.28 -24.10 6.89
C ALA A 18 4.26 -22.92 6.89
N ARG A 19 3.97 -21.93 6.04
CA ARG A 19 4.72 -20.67 5.97
C ARG A 19 4.66 -20.03 7.35
N GLN A 20 5.82 -19.90 7.99
CA GLN A 20 5.94 -19.27 9.29
C GLN A 20 5.72 -17.76 9.12
N ALA A 21 4.64 -17.24 9.72
CA ALA A 21 4.43 -15.80 9.79
C ALA A 21 5.62 -15.15 10.49
N ARG A 22 6.04 -14.01 9.96
CA ARG A 22 7.13 -13.21 10.54
C ARG A 22 6.64 -12.58 11.86
N ASP A 23 7.01 -13.22 12.96
CA ASP A 23 6.63 -12.83 14.33
C ASP A 23 7.41 -11.59 14.78
N ASN A 24 6.69 -10.63 15.36
CA ASN A 24 7.22 -9.35 15.85
C ASN A 24 6.69 -9.03 17.27
N SER A 25 6.14 -10.04 17.96
CA SER A 25 5.72 -9.95 19.36
C SER A 25 6.91 -9.60 20.27
N PRO A 26 6.69 -8.93 21.42
CA PRO A 26 7.75 -8.73 22.39
C PRO A 26 8.35 -10.08 22.80
N LEU A 27 9.67 -10.17 22.93
CA LEU A 27 10.34 -11.45 23.22
C LEU A 27 10.10 -11.89 24.65
N PHE A 28 9.98 -10.93 25.57
CA PHE A 28 9.78 -11.17 26.99
C PHE A 28 8.56 -10.33 27.42
N THR A 29 7.42 -10.98 27.67
CA THR A 29 6.12 -10.29 27.92
C THR A 29 5.63 -10.37 29.36
N THR A 30 6.24 -11.21 30.18
CA THR A 30 5.95 -11.42 31.61
C THR A 30 7.27 -11.78 32.31
N GLU A 31 7.30 -11.90 33.65
CA GLU A 31 8.43 -12.49 34.40
C GLU A 31 8.65 -14.00 34.08
N GLN A 32 8.39 -14.41 32.84
CA GLN A 32 8.68 -15.73 32.30
C GLN A 32 10.15 -16.06 32.59
N CYS A 33 10.32 -17.17 33.30
CA CYS A 33 11.60 -17.71 33.75
C CYS A 33 12.52 -16.67 34.43
N GLN A 34 11.96 -15.69 35.14
CA GLN A 34 12.69 -14.65 35.89
C GLN A 34 13.50 -13.66 35.04
N VAL A 35 13.24 -13.53 33.73
CA VAL A 35 13.84 -12.45 32.92
C VAL A 35 13.16 -11.12 33.27
N ARG A 36 13.92 -10.17 33.82
CA ARG A 36 13.41 -8.83 34.16
C ARG A 36 13.46 -7.91 32.95
N THR A 37 12.29 -7.48 32.46
CA THR A 37 12.24 -6.46 31.40
C THR A 37 12.47 -5.08 32.00
N LEU A 38 13.50 -4.38 31.54
CA LEU A 38 13.86 -3.05 32.05
C LEU A 38 13.46 -1.96 31.06
N ASN A 39 12.70 -0.99 31.55
CA ASN A 39 12.51 0.30 30.89
C ASN A 39 13.58 1.30 31.37
N SER A 40 13.49 2.55 30.94
CA SER A 40 14.46 3.61 31.32
C SER A 40 14.61 3.80 32.84
N GLU A 41 13.51 3.76 33.61
CA GLU A 41 13.55 3.91 35.06
C GLU A 41 14.13 2.67 35.74
N GLY A 42 13.73 1.47 35.31
CA GLY A 42 14.23 0.20 35.81
C GLY A 42 15.73 0.02 35.54
N HIS A 43 16.22 0.45 34.38
CA HIS A 43 17.65 0.48 34.06
C HIS A 43 18.42 1.46 34.95
N ALA A 44 17.90 2.67 35.17
CA ALA A 44 18.53 3.63 36.09
C ALA A 44 18.57 3.13 37.55
N ALA A 45 17.55 2.37 37.98
CA ALA A 45 17.54 1.73 39.29
C ALA A 45 18.58 0.59 39.36
N MET A 46 18.65 -0.26 38.33
CA MET A 46 19.65 -1.32 38.18
C MET A 46 21.09 -0.77 38.30
N LEU A 47 21.40 0.33 37.63
CA LEU A 47 22.73 0.96 37.71
C LEU A 47 23.10 1.44 39.11
N LYS A 48 22.12 1.72 39.99
CA LYS A 48 22.36 2.14 41.38
C LYS A 48 22.42 0.96 42.35
N ASP A 49 21.90 -0.19 41.96
CA ASP A 49 21.87 -1.40 42.77
C ASP A 49 23.19 -2.16 42.71
N THR A 50 24.21 -1.65 43.41
CA THR A 50 25.52 -2.32 43.53
C THR A 50 25.49 -3.54 44.46
N SER A 51 24.32 -3.91 45.00
CA SER A 51 24.17 -5.05 45.91
C SER A 51 23.95 -6.38 45.17
N ALA A 52 23.67 -6.32 43.87
CA ALA A 52 23.48 -7.48 43.01
C ALA A 52 24.26 -7.32 41.70
N VAL A 53 24.66 -8.45 41.11
CA VAL A 53 25.20 -8.51 39.75
C VAL A 53 24.03 -8.51 38.77
N TRP A 54 24.16 -7.77 37.67
CA TRP A 54 23.12 -7.71 36.64
C TRP A 54 23.69 -8.12 35.29
N LEU A 55 23.08 -9.14 34.68
CA LEU A 55 23.38 -9.57 33.32
C LEU A 55 22.23 -9.13 32.41
N VAL A 56 22.54 -8.30 31.42
CA VAL A 56 21.53 -7.61 30.61
C VAL A 56 21.70 -7.94 29.13
N ASP A 57 20.62 -8.39 28.48
CA ASP A 57 20.51 -8.52 27.02
C ASP A 57 19.84 -7.26 26.43
N TYR A 58 20.62 -6.51 25.65
CA TYR A 58 20.12 -5.39 24.85
C TYR A 58 19.73 -5.91 23.48
N TYR A 59 18.42 -5.94 23.20
CA TYR A 59 17.86 -6.65 22.06
C TYR A 59 16.88 -5.80 21.25
N ALA A 60 16.47 -6.35 20.10
CA ALA A 60 15.34 -5.84 19.33
C ALA A 60 14.41 -7.01 18.90
N PRO A 61 13.09 -6.91 19.08
CA PRO A 61 12.15 -8.02 18.84
C PRO A 61 12.03 -8.42 17.37
N TRP A 62 12.44 -7.56 16.43
CA TRP A 62 12.48 -7.88 15.00
C TRP A 62 13.75 -8.61 14.56
N CYS A 63 14.78 -8.68 15.42
CA CYS A 63 16.07 -9.27 15.08
C CYS A 63 15.99 -10.81 15.11
N PRO A 64 16.29 -11.51 13.99
CA PRO A 64 16.25 -12.96 13.96
C PRO A 64 17.20 -13.64 14.96
N HIS A 65 18.39 -13.06 15.16
CA HIS A 65 19.35 -13.61 16.13
C HIS A 65 18.91 -13.39 17.57
N CYS A 66 18.27 -12.26 17.91
CA CYS A 66 17.65 -12.05 19.22
C CYS A 66 16.53 -13.08 19.48
N ARG A 67 15.68 -13.32 18.48
CA ARG A 67 14.61 -14.35 18.57
C ARG A 67 15.16 -15.76 18.76
N GLN A 68 16.20 -16.12 18.02
CA GLN A 68 16.85 -17.43 18.18
C GLN A 68 17.57 -17.55 19.53
N PHE A 69 18.05 -16.44 20.08
CA PHE A 69 18.76 -16.39 21.35
C PHE A 69 17.83 -16.36 22.57
N ALA A 70 16.63 -15.78 22.46
CA ALA A 70 15.69 -15.62 23.58
C ALA A 70 15.46 -16.90 24.40
N PRO A 71 15.25 -18.10 23.81
CA PRO A 71 15.11 -19.33 24.60
C PRO A 71 16.37 -19.72 25.38
N ALA A 72 17.55 -19.40 24.86
CA ALA A 72 18.82 -19.64 25.56
C ALA A 72 19.02 -18.64 26.72
N TRP A 73 18.51 -17.42 26.57
CA TRP A 73 18.50 -16.38 27.60
C TRP A 73 17.57 -16.73 28.76
N GLU A 74 16.35 -17.22 28.46
CA GLU A 74 15.40 -17.73 29.47
C GLU A 74 16.00 -18.86 30.30
N LYS A 75 16.74 -19.80 29.67
CA LYS A 75 17.45 -20.86 30.39
C LYS A 75 18.54 -20.31 31.31
N ALA A 76 19.27 -19.28 30.89
CA ALA A 76 20.26 -18.63 31.75
C ALA A 76 19.60 -17.93 32.94
N ALA A 77 18.45 -17.28 32.73
CA ALA A 77 17.64 -16.69 33.79
C ALA A 77 17.16 -17.72 34.80
N ALA A 78 16.60 -18.83 34.32
CA ALA A 78 16.19 -19.93 35.18
C ALA A 78 17.37 -20.53 35.98
N PHE A 79 18.56 -20.62 35.39
CA PHE A 79 19.76 -21.09 36.09
C PHE A 79 20.15 -20.19 37.27
N TYR A 80 19.98 -18.87 37.16
CA TYR A 80 20.33 -17.93 38.23
C TYR A 80 19.17 -17.59 39.18
N ALA A 81 17.93 -18.03 38.89
CA ALA A 81 16.72 -17.68 39.63
C ALA A 81 16.82 -17.94 41.15
N ASP A 82 17.36 -19.10 41.56
CA ASP A 82 17.49 -19.48 42.98
C ASP A 82 18.82 -19.05 43.60
N LYS A 83 19.66 -18.34 42.83
CA LYS A 83 21.03 -18.01 43.21
C LYS A 83 21.07 -16.52 43.53
N ALA A 84 20.86 -16.21 44.82
CA ALA A 84 20.94 -14.86 45.35
C ALA A 84 22.32 -14.28 45.03
N ASN A 85 22.42 -13.50 43.95
CA ASN A 85 23.46 -12.51 43.61
C ASN A 85 23.47 -12.14 42.11
N VAL A 86 22.81 -12.88 41.20
CA VAL A 86 22.80 -12.57 39.75
C VAL A 86 21.38 -12.38 39.23
N ASN A 87 21.04 -11.16 38.83
CA ASN A 87 19.76 -10.82 38.21
C ASN A 87 19.91 -10.84 36.68
N ILE A 88 19.00 -11.56 35.99
CA ILE A 88 18.96 -11.58 34.52
C ILE A 88 17.89 -10.62 34.03
N ALA A 89 18.29 -9.73 33.13
CA ALA A 89 17.44 -8.68 32.60
C ALA A 89 17.53 -8.57 31.07
N ALA A 90 16.55 -7.90 30.48
CA ALA A 90 16.53 -7.58 29.06
C ALA A 90 15.98 -6.18 28.82
N VAL A 91 16.57 -5.47 27.86
CA VAL A 91 16.15 -4.13 27.44
C VAL A 91 15.77 -4.18 25.96
N ASP A 92 14.50 -3.90 25.66
CA ASP A 92 14.06 -3.70 24.28
C ASP A 92 14.51 -2.31 23.81
N CYS A 93 15.58 -2.29 23.00
CA CYS A 93 16.15 -1.06 22.46
C CYS A 93 15.26 -0.36 21.43
N THR A 94 14.22 -1.04 20.92
CA THR A 94 13.23 -0.40 20.03
C THR A 94 12.24 0.47 20.78
N GLN A 95 12.14 0.31 22.11
CA GLN A 95 11.31 1.12 23.00
C GLN A 95 12.14 2.02 23.92
N ASN A 96 13.41 1.68 24.15
CA ASN A 96 14.31 2.36 25.10
C ASN A 96 15.61 2.82 24.40
N SER A 97 15.49 3.49 23.25
CA SER A 97 16.64 3.89 22.42
C SER A 97 17.65 4.76 23.16
N GLN A 98 17.19 5.67 24.03
CA GLN A 98 18.08 6.52 24.83
C GLN A 98 19.00 5.72 25.77
N VAL A 99 18.45 4.70 26.44
CA VAL A 99 19.22 3.79 27.31
C VAL A 99 20.28 3.07 26.49
N CYS A 100 19.89 2.50 25.35
CA CYS A 100 20.83 1.74 24.51
C CYS A 100 21.91 2.65 23.90
N ASN A 101 21.59 3.91 23.60
CA ASN A 101 22.56 4.87 23.10
C ASN A 101 23.55 5.32 24.19
N SER A 102 23.08 5.60 25.41
CA SER A 102 23.99 5.92 26.53
C SER A 102 24.89 4.74 26.90
N GLU A 103 24.40 3.53 26.70
CA GLU A 103 25.15 2.29 26.89
C GLU A 103 26.06 1.93 25.69
N GLY A 104 26.13 2.75 24.63
CA GLY A 104 26.98 2.48 23.47
C GLY A 104 26.64 1.16 22.76
N ILE A 105 25.36 0.78 22.74
CA ILE A 105 24.88 -0.44 22.10
C ILE A 105 24.81 -0.22 20.58
N LEU A 106 25.86 -0.68 19.89
CA LEU A 106 26.01 -0.56 18.43
C LEU A 106 25.29 -1.66 17.63
N GLY A 107 24.81 -2.71 18.31
CA GLY A 107 24.12 -3.83 17.66
C GLY A 107 23.48 -4.81 18.64
N TYR A 108 22.68 -5.73 18.12
CA TYR A 108 21.83 -6.66 18.87
C TYR A 108 22.06 -8.12 18.45
N PRO A 109 21.96 -9.08 19.39
CA PRO A 109 21.91 -8.86 20.84
C PRO A 109 23.29 -8.44 21.38
N THR A 110 23.32 -7.45 22.28
CA THR A 110 24.53 -7.11 23.05
C THR A 110 24.32 -7.51 24.50
N ILE A 111 25.27 -8.29 25.03
CA ILE A 111 25.23 -8.76 26.42
C ILE A 111 26.26 -8.00 27.24
N LYS A 112 25.81 -7.43 28.37
CA LYS A 112 26.67 -6.72 29.33
C LYS A 112 26.42 -7.23 30.75
N LEU A 113 27.49 -7.28 31.54
CA LEU A 113 27.50 -7.66 32.95
C LEU A 113 27.91 -6.45 33.79
N TYR A 114 27.08 -6.08 34.76
CA TYR A 114 27.26 -4.91 35.62
C TYR A 114 27.61 -5.34 37.04
N HIS A 115 28.27 -4.44 37.78
CA HIS A 115 28.63 -4.61 39.19
C HIS A 115 29.55 -5.81 39.45
N VAL A 116 30.46 -6.07 38.49
CA VAL A 116 31.56 -7.04 38.62
C VAL A 116 32.88 -6.32 38.27
N PRO A 117 33.62 -5.78 39.27
CA PRO A 117 33.32 -5.80 40.71
C PRO A 117 32.20 -4.80 41.09
N PRO A 118 31.64 -4.84 42.31
CA PRO A 118 30.52 -3.98 42.72
C PRO A 118 30.79 -2.47 42.59
N GLU A 119 32.03 -2.06 42.81
CA GLU A 119 32.52 -0.68 42.63
C GLU A 119 32.96 -0.35 41.18
N GLY A 120 32.87 -1.33 40.28
CA GLY A 120 33.21 -1.18 38.87
C GLY A 120 32.27 -0.21 38.18
N LYS A 121 32.83 0.83 37.54
CA LYS A 121 32.05 1.85 36.82
C LYS A 121 31.66 1.44 35.41
N GLU A 122 32.42 0.53 34.80
CA GLU A 122 32.22 0.10 33.41
C GLU A 122 31.74 -1.36 33.38
N PRO A 123 30.67 -1.67 32.63
CA PRO A 123 30.20 -3.04 32.52
C PRO A 123 31.11 -3.90 31.63
N ALA A 124 31.30 -5.17 31.99
CA ALA A 124 31.96 -6.13 31.12
C ALA A 124 31.04 -6.46 29.93
N LYS A 125 31.54 -6.35 28.70
CA LYS A 125 30.80 -6.66 27.48
C LYS A 125 31.20 -8.04 26.95
N MET A 126 30.24 -8.92 26.71
CA MET A 126 30.52 -10.22 26.11
C MET A 126 31.04 -10.03 24.67
N PRO A 127 32.12 -10.72 24.26
CA PRO A 127 32.65 -10.59 22.91
C PRO A 127 31.56 -10.88 21.85
N PRO A 128 31.48 -10.08 20.77
CA PRO A 128 30.50 -10.29 19.71
C PRO A 128 30.50 -11.68 19.10
N GLN A 129 31.69 -12.23 18.84
CA GLN A 129 31.85 -13.53 18.15
C GLN A 129 31.50 -14.73 19.03
N SER A 130 31.24 -14.52 20.32
CA SER A 130 30.88 -15.60 21.24
C SER A 130 29.52 -16.18 20.87
N ARG A 131 29.43 -17.52 20.87
CA ARG A 131 28.17 -18.21 20.59
C ARG A 131 27.10 -17.79 21.59
N LYS A 132 25.96 -17.35 21.09
CA LYS A 132 24.80 -16.93 21.90
C LYS A 132 23.95 -18.16 22.26
N ASN A 133 24.44 -18.96 23.21
CA ASN A 133 23.73 -20.10 23.79
C ASN A 133 23.92 -20.14 25.32
N THR A 134 23.09 -20.91 26.02
CA THR A 134 23.02 -20.94 27.49
C THR A 134 24.37 -21.23 28.14
N ASN A 135 25.04 -22.32 27.74
CA ASN A 135 26.30 -22.75 28.36
C ASN A 135 27.41 -21.71 28.17
N THR A 136 27.48 -21.08 26.99
CA THR A 136 28.49 -20.05 26.70
C THR A 136 28.26 -18.77 27.51
N VAL A 137 26.99 -18.38 27.71
CA VAL A 137 26.63 -17.21 28.52
C VAL A 137 26.97 -17.45 29.98
N ILE A 138 26.57 -18.59 30.55
CA ILE A 138 26.85 -18.95 31.95
C ILE A 138 28.37 -19.02 32.16
N ALA A 139 29.09 -19.75 31.32
CA ALA A 139 30.55 -19.87 31.43
C ALA A 139 31.25 -18.50 31.41
N TRP A 140 30.80 -17.59 30.55
CA TRP A 140 31.35 -16.24 30.49
C TRP A 140 31.07 -15.44 31.78
N VAL A 141 29.87 -15.54 32.35
CA VAL A 141 29.54 -14.87 33.62
C VAL A 141 30.42 -15.38 34.76
N GLU A 142 30.53 -16.71 34.90
CA GLU A 142 31.37 -17.31 35.94
C GLU A 142 32.85 -16.91 35.78
N GLU A 143 33.37 -16.90 34.55
CA GLU A 143 34.74 -16.44 34.26
C GLU A 143 34.96 -14.97 34.68
N GLN A 144 34.01 -14.08 34.36
CA GLN A 144 34.10 -12.67 34.76
C GLN A 144 34.04 -12.50 36.28
N MET A 145 33.20 -13.28 36.97
CA MET A 145 33.09 -13.22 38.43
C MET A 145 34.35 -13.75 39.12
N GLU A 146 34.85 -14.90 38.68
CA GLU A 146 36.08 -15.50 39.23
C GLU A 146 37.28 -14.58 39.05
N ALA A 147 37.42 -13.96 37.87
CA ALA A 147 38.50 -13.00 37.60
C ALA A 147 38.52 -11.80 38.55
N HIS A 148 37.37 -11.46 39.16
CA HIS A 148 37.22 -10.37 40.13
C HIS A 148 37.06 -10.87 41.58
N GLY A 149 37.38 -12.13 41.86
CA GLY A 149 37.32 -12.71 43.19
C GLY A 149 35.91 -12.90 43.74
N MET A 150 34.89 -12.85 42.88
CA MET A 150 33.49 -13.11 43.22
C MET A 150 33.16 -14.56 42.87
N LYS A 151 32.22 -15.15 43.62
CA LYS A 151 31.69 -16.49 43.31
C LYS A 151 30.18 -16.44 43.32
N THR A 152 29.57 -17.07 42.33
CA THR A 152 28.15 -17.41 42.43
C THR A 152 28.00 -18.59 43.39
N SER A 153 26.80 -18.77 43.95
CA SER A 153 26.44 -20.02 44.61
C SER A 153 26.19 -21.17 43.61
N ALA A 154 26.53 -20.98 42.33
CA ALA A 154 26.28 -21.93 41.25
C ALA A 154 27.45 -22.91 41.09
N ASP A 155 27.16 -24.22 41.05
CA ASP A 155 28.12 -25.20 40.56
C ASP A 155 28.07 -25.23 39.02
N ALA A 156 29.12 -24.73 38.37
CA ALA A 156 29.25 -24.73 36.91
C ALA A 156 29.43 -26.15 36.32
N GLY A 157 29.68 -27.17 37.14
CA GLY A 157 29.78 -28.58 36.72
C GLY A 157 28.44 -29.25 36.41
N ASP A 158 27.31 -28.65 36.80
CA ASP A 158 25.96 -29.25 36.71
C ASP A 158 25.00 -28.48 35.78
N ILE A 159 25.54 -27.65 34.88
CA ILE A 159 24.76 -26.80 33.96
C ILE A 159 23.78 -27.64 33.13
N ASP A 160 24.23 -28.77 32.59
CA ASP A 160 23.41 -29.60 31.70
C ASP A 160 22.27 -30.33 32.43
N ALA A 161 22.47 -30.82 33.66
CA ALA A 161 21.40 -31.48 34.42
C ALA A 161 20.38 -30.47 34.97
N HIS A 162 20.83 -29.26 35.30
CA HIS A 162 19.95 -28.16 35.71
C HIS A 162 19.08 -27.67 34.53
N ILE A 163 19.64 -27.58 33.32
CA ILE A 163 18.89 -27.25 32.09
C ILE A 163 17.82 -28.31 31.78
N GLU A 164 18.08 -29.59 32.05
CA GLU A 164 17.11 -30.67 31.84
C GLU A 164 15.90 -30.53 32.79
N LYS A 165 16.13 -30.15 34.05
CA LYS A 165 15.09 -29.87 35.05
C LYS A 165 14.27 -28.61 34.73
N ILE A 166 14.92 -27.54 34.25
CA ILE A 166 14.28 -26.26 33.87
C ILE A 166 13.25 -26.42 32.75
N ASN A 167 13.45 -27.36 31.81
CA ASN A 167 12.50 -27.61 30.72
C ASN A 167 11.13 -28.13 31.21
N THR A 168 11.00 -28.49 32.49
CA THR A 168 9.77 -29.03 33.12
C THR A 168 8.97 -28.00 33.92
N ASP A 169 9.62 -26.96 34.46
CA ASP A 169 9.03 -26.09 35.51
C ASP A 169 8.68 -24.68 35.03
N CYS A 170 9.29 -24.19 33.94
CA CYS A 170 8.91 -22.95 33.29
C CYS A 170 8.24 -23.26 31.95
N GLU A 171 7.13 -22.58 31.61
CA GLU A 171 6.67 -22.50 30.21
C GLU A 171 7.68 -21.68 29.41
N MET A 172 8.81 -22.33 29.11
CA MET A 172 9.80 -21.88 28.17
C MET A 172 9.08 -21.58 26.87
N GLY A 173 9.44 -20.49 26.20
CA GLY A 173 8.90 -20.13 24.90
C GLY A 173 9.18 -21.22 23.87
N SER A 174 8.37 -22.28 23.86
CA SER A 174 8.11 -23.06 22.66
C SER A 174 7.73 -22.02 21.63
N THR A 175 8.52 -21.89 20.57
CA THR A 175 8.04 -21.41 19.27
C THR A 175 6.55 -21.70 19.19
N THR A 176 5.75 -20.64 19.31
CA THR A 176 4.37 -20.66 19.78
C THR A 176 3.54 -21.79 19.14
N LYS A 177 3.21 -22.84 19.91
CA LYS A 177 2.10 -23.77 19.57
C LYS A 177 0.73 -23.07 19.68
N THR A 178 0.70 -21.82 20.14
CA THR A 178 -0.47 -20.93 20.17
C THR A 178 -0.59 -19.98 18.97
N ALA A 179 0.32 -20.04 17.99
CA ALA A 179 0.11 -19.39 16.68
C ALA A 179 -0.94 -20.11 15.80
N ALA A 180 -1.55 -21.18 16.30
CA ALA A 180 -2.59 -21.95 15.61
C ALA A 180 -4.00 -21.44 15.90
N LYS A 181 -4.26 -20.13 15.81
CA LYS A 181 -5.63 -19.57 15.66
C LYS A 181 -5.64 -18.09 15.24
N ALA A 182 -4.93 -17.77 14.17
CA ALA A 182 -5.26 -16.63 13.31
C ALA A 182 -4.99 -17.03 11.86
N LYS A 183 -5.74 -18.03 11.37
CA LYS A 183 -5.89 -18.25 9.93
C LYS A 183 -6.88 -17.20 9.41
N THR A 184 -6.44 -15.96 9.30
CA THR A 184 -6.92 -15.16 8.17
C THR A 184 -6.25 -15.76 6.94
N ALA A 185 -7.05 -16.30 6.03
CA ALA A 185 -6.56 -16.69 4.71
C ALA A 185 -5.84 -15.48 4.13
N GLU A 186 -4.50 -15.55 4.08
CA GLU A 186 -3.70 -14.56 3.38
C GLU A 186 -4.14 -14.68 1.92
N GLN A 187 -4.89 -13.67 1.44
CA GLN A 187 -5.21 -13.56 0.02
C GLN A 187 -3.90 -13.71 -0.72
N THR A 188 -3.85 -14.65 -1.67
CA THR A 188 -2.77 -14.74 -2.66
C THR A 188 -2.79 -13.44 -3.47
N LEU A 189 -2.15 -12.41 -2.93
CA LEU A 189 -1.97 -11.15 -3.61
C LEU A 189 -0.94 -11.39 -4.71
N ASP A 190 -1.34 -11.13 -5.94
CA ASP A 190 -0.42 -11.09 -7.07
C ASP A 190 0.70 -10.10 -6.75
N ASP A 191 1.95 -10.55 -6.76
CA ASP A 191 3.12 -9.71 -6.49
C ASP A 191 3.21 -8.52 -7.46
N GLN A 192 2.64 -8.65 -8.66
CA GLN A 192 2.59 -7.59 -9.67
C GLN A 192 1.35 -6.69 -9.56
N SER A 193 0.43 -6.97 -8.64
CA SER A 193 -0.75 -6.12 -8.40
C SER A 193 -0.33 -4.73 -7.92
N LEU A 194 -1.09 -3.70 -8.31
CA LEU A 194 -0.83 -2.32 -7.92
C LEU A 194 -0.90 -2.15 -6.38
N VAL A 195 -1.81 -2.86 -5.70
CA VAL A 195 -1.82 -2.96 -4.22
C VAL A 195 -0.45 -3.40 -3.67
N MET A 196 0.16 -4.45 -4.21
CA MET A 196 1.44 -4.94 -3.70
C MET A 196 2.60 -3.98 -3.99
N LYS A 197 2.57 -3.29 -5.13
CA LYS A 197 3.55 -2.24 -5.45
C LYS A 197 3.45 -1.06 -4.49
N TYR A 198 2.22 -0.61 -4.20
CA TYR A 198 1.95 0.41 -3.19
C TYR A 198 2.48 -0.02 -1.82
N LYS A 199 2.11 -1.21 -1.35
CA LYS A 199 2.51 -1.70 -0.03
C LYS A 199 4.03 -1.78 0.11
N ARG A 200 4.73 -2.27 -0.94
CA ARG A 200 6.19 -2.31 -0.97
C ARG A 200 6.83 -0.92 -1.00
N LEU A 201 6.28 0.01 -1.78
CA LEU A 201 6.73 1.39 -1.80
C LEU A 201 6.59 2.03 -0.42
N HIS A 202 5.42 1.87 0.21
CA HIS A 202 5.12 2.36 1.55
C HIS A 202 6.12 1.78 2.56
N ASP A 203 6.26 0.45 2.61
CA ASP A 203 7.19 -0.22 3.53
C ASP A 203 8.66 0.17 3.29
N ALA A 204 9.07 0.42 2.04
CA ALA A 204 10.39 0.94 1.72
C ALA A 204 10.62 2.35 2.28
N GLY A 205 9.61 3.22 2.20
CA GLY A 205 9.65 4.57 2.79
C GLY A 205 9.71 4.54 4.31
N ILE A 206 8.88 3.68 4.94
CA ILE A 206 8.92 3.45 6.38
C ILE A 206 10.31 2.96 6.81
N ALA A 207 10.90 2.00 6.11
CA ALA A 207 12.25 1.51 6.41
C ALA A 207 13.34 2.59 6.25
N ALA A 208 13.22 3.45 5.24
CA ALA A 208 14.13 4.58 5.06
C ALA A 208 14.06 5.54 6.27
N VAL A 209 12.84 5.89 6.71
CA VAL A 209 12.64 6.80 7.84
C VAL A 209 13.04 6.18 9.17
N SER A 210 12.77 4.89 9.41
CA SER A 210 13.30 4.17 10.57
C SER A 210 14.82 4.30 10.68
N THR A 211 15.51 4.30 9.54
CA THR A 211 16.96 4.49 9.51
C THR A 211 17.34 5.89 9.95
N PHE A 212 16.63 6.90 9.47
CA PHE A 212 16.91 8.29 9.82
C PHE A 212 16.64 8.58 11.30
N GLU A 213 15.55 8.05 11.86
CA GLU A 213 15.18 8.25 13.26
C GLU A 213 16.09 7.47 14.22
N ASN A 214 16.31 6.19 13.91
CA ASN A 214 16.91 5.24 14.85
C ASN A 214 18.25 4.71 14.34
N GLY A 215 18.32 4.26 13.09
CA GLY A 215 19.52 3.65 12.49
C GLY A 215 20.79 4.50 12.58
N PHE A 216 20.70 5.78 12.24
CA PHE A 216 21.84 6.71 12.27
C PHE A 216 22.46 6.86 13.66
N TYR A 217 21.64 6.76 14.70
CA TYR A 217 22.01 6.97 16.09
C TYR A 217 22.17 5.67 16.88
N VAL A 218 22.15 4.50 16.24
CA VAL A 218 22.42 3.24 16.95
C VAL A 218 23.77 3.31 17.65
N GLY A 219 23.75 3.28 18.99
CA GLY A 219 24.92 3.28 19.86
C GLY A 219 25.71 4.60 19.90
N THR A 220 25.12 5.71 19.47
CA THR A 220 25.71 7.06 19.57
C THR A 220 24.63 8.12 19.74
N THR A 221 24.95 9.23 20.41
CA THR A 221 24.08 10.41 20.51
C THR A 221 24.44 11.50 19.50
N VAL A 222 25.51 11.30 18.73
CA VAL A 222 25.99 12.26 17.74
C VAL A 222 26.38 11.54 16.45
N LEU A 223 25.89 12.04 15.31
CA LEU A 223 26.25 11.56 13.98
C LEU A 223 27.40 12.42 13.43
N GLU A 224 28.59 11.84 13.30
CA GLU A 224 29.82 12.50 12.83
C GLU A 224 30.81 11.51 12.21
N GLY A 225 31.85 12.02 11.56
CA GLY A 225 32.93 11.22 10.96
C GLY A 225 32.43 10.25 9.87
N GLU A 226 33.00 9.04 9.81
CA GLU A 226 32.64 8.05 8.78
C GLU A 226 31.15 7.68 8.80
N ARG A 227 30.49 7.74 9.97
CA ARG A 227 29.04 7.50 10.07
C ARG A 227 28.27 8.63 9.40
N TYR A 228 28.71 9.88 9.54
CA TYR A 228 28.10 10.99 8.83
C TYR A 228 28.25 10.83 7.31
N ASP A 229 29.46 10.49 6.84
CA ASP A 229 29.72 10.30 5.41
C ASP A 229 28.87 9.17 4.82
N ALA A 230 28.72 8.06 5.55
CA ALA A 230 27.83 6.96 5.19
C ALA A 230 26.36 7.38 5.19
N ALA A 231 25.92 8.23 6.12
CA ALA A 231 24.55 8.74 6.18
C ALA A 231 24.24 9.64 4.99
N VAL A 232 25.14 10.56 4.66
CA VAL A 232 25.00 11.43 3.47
C VAL A 232 24.93 10.59 2.21
N THR A 233 25.88 9.66 2.02
CA THR A 233 25.90 8.75 0.87
C THR A 233 24.59 7.96 0.74
N TRP A 234 24.05 7.48 1.87
CA TRP A 234 22.80 6.75 1.89
C TRP A 234 21.61 7.62 1.49
N VAL A 235 21.47 8.82 2.08
CA VAL A 235 20.36 9.74 1.77
C VAL A 235 20.43 10.21 0.32
N GLU A 236 21.63 10.48 -0.22
CA GLU A 236 21.82 10.84 -1.63
C GLU A 236 21.47 9.68 -2.57
N ALA A 237 21.85 8.45 -2.23
CA ALA A 237 21.46 7.28 -3.02
C ALA A 237 19.94 7.09 -3.06
N LEU A 238 19.25 7.34 -1.95
CA LEU A 238 17.79 7.38 -1.89
C LEU A 238 17.23 8.54 -2.73
N ALA A 239 17.75 9.76 -2.59
CA ALA A 239 17.30 10.93 -3.35
C ALA A 239 17.41 10.72 -4.86
N VAL A 240 18.45 10.03 -5.31
CA VAL A 240 18.63 9.68 -6.72
C VAL A 240 17.70 8.54 -7.11
N SER A 241 17.65 7.43 -6.37
CA SER A 241 17.12 6.16 -6.89
C SER A 241 15.71 5.81 -6.44
N PHE A 242 15.15 6.51 -5.44
CA PHE A 242 13.85 6.15 -4.88
C PHE A 242 12.72 6.29 -5.92
N PRO A 243 11.71 5.39 -5.92
CA PRO A 243 10.62 5.48 -6.88
C PRO A 243 9.80 6.75 -6.74
N ILE A 244 9.25 7.22 -7.87
CA ILE A 244 8.43 8.42 -8.00
C ILE A 244 9.22 9.73 -7.78
N GLN A 245 9.05 10.67 -8.70
CA GLN A 245 9.77 11.94 -8.69
C GLN A 245 9.55 12.75 -7.41
N GLY A 246 8.31 12.84 -6.91
CA GLY A 246 8.02 13.59 -5.69
C GLY A 246 8.69 13.02 -4.44
N ASN A 247 8.86 11.70 -4.36
CA ASN A 247 9.61 11.08 -3.26
C ASN A 247 11.10 11.42 -3.32
N ARG A 248 11.66 11.46 -4.53
CA ARG A 248 13.04 11.89 -4.77
C ARG A 248 13.25 13.35 -4.43
N GLU A 249 12.33 14.23 -4.81
CA GLU A 249 12.38 15.65 -4.44
C GLU A 249 12.35 15.84 -2.91
N ALA A 250 11.50 15.07 -2.22
CA ALA A 250 11.49 15.05 -0.76
C ALA A 250 12.86 14.60 -0.20
N LEU A 251 13.39 13.47 -0.66
CA LEU A 251 14.68 12.94 -0.19
C LEU A 251 15.88 13.82 -0.58
N ASP A 252 15.83 14.50 -1.72
CA ASP A 252 16.84 15.47 -2.16
C ASP A 252 16.88 16.67 -1.21
N SER A 253 15.71 17.17 -0.80
CA SER A 253 15.66 18.22 0.22
C SER A 253 16.27 17.77 1.56
N LEU A 254 16.16 16.48 1.93
CA LEU A 254 16.85 15.92 3.10
C LEU A 254 18.36 15.83 2.87
N ALA A 255 18.79 15.40 1.69
CA ALA A 255 20.21 15.34 1.29
C ALA A 255 20.86 16.73 1.39
N VAL A 256 20.15 17.77 0.96
CA VAL A 256 20.59 19.17 1.13
C VAL A 256 20.61 19.56 2.61
N ALA A 257 19.60 19.18 3.39
CA ALA A 257 19.50 19.54 4.80
C ALA A 257 20.59 18.90 5.68
N ILE A 258 20.89 17.61 5.51
CA ILE A 258 21.94 16.91 6.28
C ILE A 258 23.31 17.53 6.06
N LYS A 259 23.59 18.06 4.87
CA LYS A 259 24.87 18.71 4.52
C LYS A 259 25.07 20.10 5.13
N LYS A 260 24.05 20.67 5.82
CA LYS A 260 24.18 21.95 6.53
C LYS A 260 25.13 21.88 7.73
N GLN A 261 25.32 20.69 8.30
CA GLN A 261 26.26 20.43 9.38
C GLN A 261 27.02 19.14 9.09
N ILE A 262 28.26 19.04 9.56
CA ILE A 262 29.08 17.81 9.48
C ILE A 262 29.02 16.97 10.77
N LYS A 263 28.35 17.50 11.78
CA LYS A 263 28.13 16.89 13.09
C LYS A 263 26.71 17.19 13.52
N TRP A 264 25.95 16.14 13.85
CA TRP A 264 24.54 16.26 14.21
C TRP A 264 24.25 15.64 15.57
N PRO A 265 24.10 16.44 16.64
CA PRO A 265 23.50 15.97 17.89
C PRO A 265 22.09 15.42 17.63
N GLN A 266 21.72 14.32 18.28
CA GLN A 266 20.45 13.63 18.02
C GLN A 266 19.22 14.54 18.19
N SER A 267 19.24 15.46 19.16
CA SER A 267 18.15 16.42 19.38
C SER A 267 17.97 17.39 18.21
N GLU A 268 19.07 17.93 17.67
CA GLU A 268 19.05 18.83 16.51
C GLU A 268 18.63 18.10 15.24
N TRP A 269 19.12 16.88 15.06
CA TRP A 269 18.71 16.01 13.94
C TRP A 269 17.21 15.72 13.99
N ASN A 270 16.68 15.33 15.15
CA ASN A 270 15.27 15.05 15.32
C ASN A 270 14.39 16.28 15.03
N ALA A 271 14.84 17.47 15.44
CA ALA A 271 14.15 18.72 15.11
C ALA A 271 14.16 18.99 13.60
N MET A 272 15.32 18.84 12.94
CA MET A 272 15.44 19.01 11.49
C MET A 272 14.60 17.98 10.73
N LEU A 273 14.66 16.70 11.12
CA LEU A 273 13.92 15.61 10.51
C LEU A 273 12.41 15.80 10.68
N THR A 274 11.96 16.28 11.84
CA THR A 274 10.54 16.61 12.08
C THR A 274 10.05 17.69 11.12
N GLU A 275 10.85 18.73 10.90
CA GLU A 275 10.50 19.81 9.97
C GLU A 275 10.54 19.33 8.50
N TRP A 276 11.56 18.54 8.14
CA TRP A 276 11.64 17.92 6.82
C TRP A 276 10.41 17.06 6.52
N LYS A 277 9.97 16.22 7.47
CA LYS A 277 8.81 15.33 7.29
C LYS A 277 7.53 16.09 6.92
N LYS A 278 7.27 17.25 7.54
CA LYS A 278 6.10 18.08 7.21
C LYS A 278 6.08 18.52 5.76
N ASN A 279 7.25 18.88 5.21
CA ASN A 279 7.39 19.31 3.82
C ASN A 279 7.42 18.10 2.86
N ALA A 280 8.01 16.99 3.29
CA ALA A 280 8.06 15.75 2.53
C ALA A 280 6.65 15.22 2.22
N THR A 281 5.72 15.26 3.19
CA THR A 281 4.31 14.84 3.01
C THR A 281 3.61 15.53 1.83
N ALA A 282 3.94 16.80 1.56
CA ALA A 282 3.34 17.57 0.47
C ALA A 282 3.81 17.13 -0.93
N THR A 283 4.97 16.47 -1.01
CA THR A 283 5.62 16.11 -2.29
C THR A 283 5.67 14.59 -2.51
N SER A 284 5.71 13.80 -1.43
CA SER A 284 5.80 12.34 -1.48
C SER A 284 4.48 11.65 -1.79
N PHE A 285 4.57 10.47 -2.42
CA PHE A 285 3.49 9.53 -2.60
C PHE A 285 3.88 8.13 -2.08
N PRO A 286 3.04 7.52 -1.24
CA PRO A 286 1.90 8.14 -0.57
C PRO A 286 2.29 9.32 0.34
N ALA A 287 1.34 10.16 0.72
CA ALA A 287 1.61 11.31 1.58
C ALA A 287 2.24 10.88 2.92
N ASN A 288 1.85 9.72 3.43
CA ASN A 288 2.39 9.11 4.65
C ASN A 288 3.64 8.23 4.44
N LEU A 289 4.26 8.27 3.26
CA LEU A 289 5.41 7.41 2.92
C LEU A 289 6.57 7.53 3.94
N PHE A 290 6.79 8.74 4.45
CA PHE A 290 7.88 9.05 5.36
C PHE A 290 7.45 9.25 6.82
N GLU A 291 6.34 8.62 7.22
CA GLU A 291 5.92 8.55 8.62
C GLU A 291 6.77 7.56 9.44
N SER A 292 6.72 7.68 10.77
CA SER A 292 7.52 6.83 11.67
C SER A 292 7.01 5.38 11.72
N SER A 293 7.95 4.44 11.82
CA SER A 293 7.70 2.99 11.95
C SER A 293 7.28 2.54 13.34
N GLU A 294 7.52 3.35 14.38
CA GLU A 294 7.34 2.93 15.79
C GLU A 294 5.87 2.63 16.15
N LYS A 295 4.92 2.96 15.26
CA LYS A 295 3.48 2.74 15.43
C LYS A 295 2.89 1.53 14.68
N LYS A 296 3.71 0.58 14.20
CA LYS A 296 3.26 -0.61 13.43
C LYS A 296 2.59 -0.27 12.09
N ASN A 297 3.05 0.78 11.42
CA ASN A 297 2.49 1.27 10.15
C ASN A 297 2.93 0.49 8.91
N TRP A 298 3.30 -0.79 9.03
CA TRP A 298 3.70 -1.59 7.87
C TRP A 298 2.48 -2.02 7.06
N ALA A 299 2.55 -1.93 5.73
CA ALA A 299 1.46 -2.21 4.82
C ALA A 299 1.46 -3.67 4.30
N TYR A 300 2.64 -4.28 4.15
CA TYR A 300 2.83 -5.69 3.80
C TYR A 300 3.83 -6.38 4.73
N CYS A 301 4.96 -5.74 4.98
CA CYS A 301 5.97 -6.21 5.90
C CYS A 301 5.39 -6.35 7.30
N THR A 302 5.94 -7.27 8.08
CA THR A 302 5.62 -7.35 9.51
C THR A 302 6.83 -7.02 10.37
N THR A 303 8.02 -6.88 9.78
CA THR A 303 9.31 -6.66 10.46
C THR A 303 10.11 -5.56 9.80
N TYR A 304 10.98 -4.89 10.58
CA TYR A 304 11.95 -3.92 10.04
C TYR A 304 12.88 -4.56 9.00
N THR A 305 13.32 -5.80 9.22
CA THR A 305 14.17 -6.53 8.27
C THR A 305 13.49 -6.79 6.94
N CYS A 306 12.17 -7.04 6.93
CA CYS A 306 11.39 -7.08 5.69
C CYS A 306 11.45 -5.75 4.96
N GLY A 307 11.20 -4.65 5.68
CA GLY A 307 11.22 -3.30 5.11
C GLY A 307 12.57 -2.95 4.49
N VAL A 308 13.68 -3.26 5.18
CA VAL A 308 15.03 -3.03 4.66
C VAL A 308 15.31 -3.85 3.40
N TRP A 309 14.91 -5.12 3.35
CA TRP A 309 15.02 -5.90 2.11
C TRP A 309 14.17 -5.29 0.99
N THR A 310 12.94 -4.89 1.27
CA THR A 310 12.06 -4.20 0.30
C THR A 310 12.70 -2.92 -0.21
N LEU A 311 13.37 -2.14 0.66
CA LEU A 311 14.10 -0.93 0.30
C LEU A 311 15.29 -1.23 -0.62
N PHE A 312 16.14 -2.22 -0.29
CA PHE A 312 17.25 -2.64 -1.15
C PHE A 312 16.76 -3.15 -2.51
N HIS A 313 15.67 -3.92 -2.52
CA HIS A 313 15.06 -4.39 -3.75
C HIS A 313 14.52 -3.23 -4.58
N THR A 314 13.95 -2.22 -3.94
CA THR A 314 13.40 -1.04 -4.59
C THR A 314 14.49 -0.20 -5.28
N LEU A 315 15.63 -0.01 -4.63
CA LEU A 315 16.74 0.79 -5.17
C LEU A 315 17.41 0.14 -6.38
N SER A 316 17.50 -1.18 -6.41
CA SER A 316 18.20 -1.92 -7.47
C SER A 316 17.42 -2.07 -8.77
N VAL A 317 16.12 -1.74 -8.79
CA VAL A 317 15.29 -1.75 -10.00
C VAL A 317 14.79 -0.37 -10.41
N SER A 318 15.43 0.68 -9.92
CA SER A 318 15.09 2.06 -10.29
C SER A 318 15.25 2.26 -11.81
N GLU A 319 14.19 2.71 -12.48
CA GLU A 319 14.15 2.87 -13.95
C GLU A 319 14.56 4.28 -14.42
N ILE A 320 15.41 4.96 -13.66
CA ILE A 320 15.83 6.33 -14.00
C ILE A 320 16.73 6.30 -15.23
N LYS A 321 16.20 6.80 -16.35
CA LYS A 321 16.92 6.96 -17.62
C LYS A 321 17.54 8.35 -17.70
N SER A 322 18.47 8.68 -16.80
CA SER A 322 19.21 9.94 -16.84
C SER A 322 20.70 9.71 -16.57
N GLU A 323 21.55 10.66 -16.97
CA GLU A 323 22.98 10.67 -16.62
C GLU A 323 23.23 10.73 -15.10
N ALA A 324 22.21 11.11 -14.33
CA ALA A 324 22.25 11.15 -12.87
C ALA A 324 21.86 9.81 -12.21
N ALA A 325 21.55 8.76 -12.98
CA ALA A 325 21.24 7.45 -12.41
C ALA A 325 22.48 6.84 -11.74
N LEU A 326 22.30 6.31 -10.53
CA LEU A 326 23.38 5.58 -9.87
C LEU A 326 23.75 4.31 -10.63
N LYS A 327 25.03 4.04 -10.67
CA LYS A 327 25.57 2.80 -11.22
C LYS A 327 25.35 1.62 -10.26
N PRO A 328 25.28 0.38 -10.75
CA PRO A 328 25.29 -0.85 -9.95
C PRO A 328 26.30 -0.85 -8.80
N SER A 329 27.55 -0.48 -9.07
CA SER A 329 28.61 -0.41 -8.08
C SER A 329 28.32 0.62 -6.99
N GLU A 330 27.77 1.78 -7.35
CA GLU A 330 27.40 2.88 -6.44
C GLU A 330 26.20 2.50 -5.55
N ILE A 331 25.18 1.83 -6.11
CA ILE A 331 24.04 1.31 -5.33
C ILE A 331 24.53 0.28 -4.31
N MET A 332 25.38 -0.67 -4.71
CA MET A 332 25.92 -1.67 -3.78
C MET A 332 26.83 -1.03 -2.73
N ALA A 333 27.63 -0.02 -3.10
CA ALA A 333 28.46 0.71 -2.15
C ALA A 333 27.61 1.40 -1.07
N ALA A 334 26.52 2.08 -1.47
CA ALA A 334 25.59 2.72 -0.55
C ALA A 334 24.92 1.69 0.39
N ILE A 335 24.45 0.55 -0.14
CA ILE A 335 23.88 -0.54 0.67
C ILE A 335 24.93 -1.11 1.64
N ARG A 336 26.16 -1.34 1.18
CA ARG A 336 27.25 -1.88 2.03
C ARG A 336 27.58 -0.92 3.17
N LEU A 337 27.69 0.38 2.90
CA LEU A 337 27.91 1.40 3.93
C LEU A 337 26.75 1.46 4.92
N PHE A 338 25.51 1.42 4.43
CA PHE A 338 24.33 1.34 5.28
C PHE A 338 24.39 0.13 6.22
N VAL A 339 24.66 -1.06 5.69
CA VAL A 339 24.72 -2.28 6.50
C VAL A 339 25.85 -2.19 7.52
N LYS A 340 27.03 -1.69 7.12
CA LYS A 340 28.21 -1.55 7.98
C LYS A 340 27.99 -0.60 9.17
N TYR A 341 27.27 0.51 8.98
CA TYR A 341 27.18 1.54 10.02
C TYR A 341 25.81 1.60 10.71
N PHE A 342 24.70 1.25 10.04
CA PHE A 342 23.35 1.52 10.55
C PHE A 342 22.50 0.27 10.78
N PHE A 343 22.87 -0.87 10.23
CA PHE A 343 22.11 -2.10 10.44
C PHE A 343 22.51 -2.78 11.75
N SER A 344 21.59 -2.80 12.71
CA SER A 344 21.90 -3.14 14.10
C SER A 344 21.88 -4.64 14.43
N CYS A 345 21.50 -5.54 13.53
CA CYS A 345 21.72 -6.98 13.77
C CYS A 345 23.19 -7.33 13.48
N GLU A 346 24.00 -7.51 14.52
CA GLU A 346 25.47 -7.66 14.40
C GLU A 346 25.86 -8.90 13.57
N GLU A 347 25.21 -10.04 13.82
CA GLU A 347 25.47 -11.27 13.07
C GLU A 347 24.97 -11.18 11.61
N CYS A 348 23.85 -10.50 11.38
CA CYS A 348 23.35 -10.28 10.03
C CYS A 348 24.29 -9.36 9.25
N GLN A 349 24.75 -8.28 9.88
CA GLN A 349 25.74 -7.36 9.34
C GLN A 349 27.02 -8.11 8.99
N ARG A 350 27.57 -8.91 9.92
CA ARG A 350 28.78 -9.71 9.67
C ARG A 350 28.63 -10.64 8.47
N HIS A 351 27.55 -11.41 8.40
CA HIS A 351 27.28 -12.30 7.27
C HIS A 351 27.16 -11.53 5.96
N PHE A 352 26.48 -10.38 5.96
CA PHE A 352 26.36 -9.52 4.80
C PHE A 352 27.74 -9.01 4.36
N MET A 353 28.55 -8.47 5.27
CA MET A 353 29.86 -7.91 4.95
C MET A 353 30.84 -8.97 4.43
N MET A 354 30.78 -10.20 4.94
CA MET A 354 31.57 -11.33 4.43
C MET A 354 31.15 -11.76 3.02
N ALA A 355 29.83 -11.73 2.74
CA ALA A 355 29.32 -12.09 1.43
C ALA A 355 29.48 -10.96 0.39
N ASN A 356 29.80 -9.75 0.84
CA ASN A 356 29.95 -8.54 0.04
C ASN A 356 31.30 -7.85 0.27
N PRO A 357 32.45 -8.48 0.02
CA PRO A 357 33.74 -7.82 0.19
C PRO A 357 33.87 -6.61 -0.75
N GLU A 358 34.81 -5.69 -0.48
CA GLU A 358 35.06 -4.54 -1.37
C GLU A 358 35.41 -4.95 -2.80
N SER A 359 36.08 -6.09 -2.98
CA SER A 359 36.36 -6.65 -4.31
C SER A 359 35.10 -7.03 -5.12
N LEU A 360 33.93 -7.13 -4.48
CA LEU A 360 32.66 -7.26 -5.20
C LEU A 360 32.28 -5.95 -5.91
N LEU A 361 32.60 -4.79 -5.32
CA LEU A 361 32.30 -3.49 -5.92
C LEU A 361 33.07 -3.31 -7.24
N GLU A 362 34.33 -3.74 -7.27
CA GLU A 362 35.16 -3.75 -8.49
C GLU A 362 34.53 -4.60 -9.59
N LYS A 363 34.03 -5.79 -9.25
CA LYS A 363 33.33 -6.66 -10.21
C LYS A 363 32.02 -6.06 -10.71
N LEU A 364 31.25 -5.44 -9.82
CA LEU A 364 30.00 -4.78 -10.22
C LEU A 364 30.26 -3.57 -11.11
N ALA A 365 31.40 -2.88 -10.92
CA ALA A 365 31.80 -1.76 -11.76
C ALA A 365 32.00 -2.15 -13.23
N GLU A 366 32.37 -3.40 -13.51
CA GLU A 366 32.46 -3.93 -14.89
C GLU A 366 31.08 -3.95 -15.58
N SER A 367 30.00 -4.11 -14.81
CA SER A 367 28.61 -4.12 -15.29
C SER A 367 27.94 -2.74 -15.19
N ASP A 368 28.66 -1.67 -14.88
CA ASP A 368 28.04 -0.36 -14.66
C ASP A 368 27.30 0.18 -15.90
N ALA A 369 27.77 -0.18 -17.10
CA ALA A 369 27.15 0.17 -18.36
C ALA A 369 25.77 -0.49 -18.59
N GLU A 370 25.46 -1.58 -17.86
CA GLU A 370 24.18 -2.28 -17.93
C GLU A 370 23.08 -1.59 -17.11
N GLY A 371 23.44 -0.56 -16.34
CA GLY A 371 22.54 0.23 -15.50
C GLY A 371 22.12 -0.48 -14.21
N PRO A 372 21.32 0.17 -13.35
CA PRO A 372 20.99 -0.28 -11.99
C PRO A 372 20.58 -1.74 -11.86
N ARG A 373 19.89 -2.28 -12.88
CA ARG A 373 19.35 -3.64 -12.90
C ARG A 373 20.41 -4.74 -12.77
N ALA A 374 21.68 -4.48 -13.09
CA ALA A 374 22.74 -5.46 -12.91
C ALA A 374 22.97 -5.82 -11.42
N VAL A 375 22.73 -4.88 -10.50
CA VAL A 375 22.84 -5.15 -9.05
C VAL A 375 21.62 -5.90 -8.52
N ALA A 376 20.48 -5.83 -9.21
CA ALA A 376 19.24 -6.48 -8.81
C ALA A 376 19.45 -7.99 -8.68
N SER A 377 19.94 -8.65 -9.73
CA SER A 377 20.21 -10.10 -9.73
C SER A 377 21.06 -10.55 -8.55
N TRP A 378 22.03 -9.74 -8.15
CA TRP A 378 22.87 -10.01 -6.99
C TRP A 378 22.07 -9.95 -5.68
N ILE A 379 21.29 -8.88 -5.46
CA ILE A 379 20.47 -8.71 -4.24
C ILE A 379 19.42 -9.83 -4.13
N TRP A 380 18.83 -10.24 -5.25
CA TRP A 380 17.89 -11.37 -5.30
C TRP A 380 18.53 -12.70 -4.91
N LYS A 381 19.71 -13.04 -5.49
CA LYS A 381 20.46 -14.25 -5.11
C LYS A 381 20.80 -14.24 -3.63
N MET A 382 21.24 -13.09 -3.10
CA MET A 382 21.57 -12.94 -1.68
C MET A 382 20.34 -13.16 -0.79
N HIS A 383 19.22 -12.50 -1.09
CA HIS A 383 18.00 -12.62 -0.30
C HIS A 383 17.49 -14.06 -0.30
N ASN A 384 17.55 -14.77 -1.43
CA ASN A 384 17.17 -16.18 -1.49
C ASN A 384 18.14 -17.13 -0.77
N LYS A 385 19.44 -16.79 -0.72
CA LYS A 385 20.40 -17.52 0.13
C LYS A 385 20.03 -17.38 1.61
N VAL A 386 19.62 -16.17 2.04
CA VAL A 386 19.10 -15.93 3.40
C VAL A 386 17.80 -16.70 3.62
N ASN A 387 16.87 -16.69 2.66
CA ASN A 387 15.63 -17.48 2.74
C ASN A 387 15.92 -18.95 2.98
N LYS A 388 16.86 -19.55 2.21
CA LYS A 388 17.27 -20.94 2.37
C LYS A 388 17.81 -21.23 3.77
N VAL A 389 18.67 -20.36 4.32
CA VAL A 389 19.21 -20.50 5.68
C VAL A 389 18.11 -20.41 6.75
N LEU A 390 17.16 -19.50 6.57
CA LEU A 390 16.03 -19.29 7.47
C LEU A 390 14.84 -20.24 7.21
N LYS A 391 14.99 -21.19 6.27
CA LYS A 391 13.96 -22.15 5.86
C LYS A 391 12.68 -21.51 5.28
N TYR A 392 12.82 -20.32 4.67
CA TYR A 392 11.78 -19.71 3.85
C TYR A 392 11.84 -20.20 2.40
N SER A 393 10.71 -20.12 1.70
CA SER A 393 10.61 -20.48 0.28
C SER A 393 11.44 -19.54 -0.60
N GLN A 394 11.99 -20.07 -1.69
CA GLN A 394 12.58 -19.25 -2.76
C GLN A 394 11.52 -18.35 -3.40
N TRP A 395 11.89 -17.10 -3.65
CA TRP A 395 11.03 -16.08 -4.25
C TRP A 395 11.60 -15.61 -5.60
N PRO A 396 10.79 -15.41 -6.66
CA PRO A 396 9.36 -15.75 -6.75
C PRO A 396 9.15 -17.27 -6.72
N THR A 397 7.97 -17.73 -6.33
CA THR A 397 7.67 -19.17 -6.36
C THR A 397 7.42 -19.63 -7.81
N ARG A 398 7.44 -20.94 -8.04
CA ARG A 398 7.18 -21.52 -9.37
C ARG A 398 5.75 -21.20 -9.84
N GLU A 399 4.79 -21.10 -8.92
CA GLU A 399 3.41 -20.71 -9.23
C GLU A 399 3.31 -19.25 -9.66
N SER A 400 4.07 -18.36 -9.02
CA SER A 400 4.04 -16.93 -9.31
C SER A 400 4.81 -16.55 -10.58
N CYS A 401 5.87 -17.28 -10.92
CA CYS A 401 6.65 -17.07 -12.14
C CYS A 401 7.14 -18.41 -12.72
N PRO A 402 6.29 -19.16 -13.45
CA PRO A 402 6.68 -20.43 -14.06
C PRO A 402 7.86 -20.27 -15.03
N GLN A 403 7.86 -19.19 -15.82
CA GLN A 403 8.89 -18.88 -16.81
C GLN A 403 10.25 -18.54 -16.19
N CYS A 404 10.32 -18.26 -14.88
CA CYS A 404 11.58 -17.95 -14.20
C CYS A 404 12.49 -19.19 -14.03
N TYR A 405 11.94 -20.40 -14.18
CA TYR A 405 12.60 -21.64 -13.82
C TYR A 405 12.53 -22.69 -14.93
N VAL A 406 13.54 -23.55 -14.98
CA VAL A 406 13.49 -24.75 -15.81
C VAL A 406 12.46 -25.73 -15.23
N ASP A 407 11.63 -26.31 -16.10
CA ASP A 407 10.62 -27.30 -15.72
C ASP A 407 11.19 -28.72 -15.77
N ASP A 408 11.83 -29.11 -14.67
CA ASP A 408 12.52 -30.40 -14.51
C ASP A 408 11.92 -31.26 -13.38
N GLY A 409 10.81 -30.83 -12.76
CA GLY A 409 10.16 -31.53 -11.64
C GLY A 409 10.93 -31.49 -10.31
N GLU A 410 12.12 -30.89 -10.29
CA GLU A 410 12.99 -30.83 -9.11
C GLU A 410 12.70 -29.58 -8.25
N PRO A 411 12.99 -29.63 -6.92
CA PRO A 411 12.84 -28.47 -6.05
C PRO A 411 13.61 -27.24 -6.55
N LEU A 412 13.09 -26.04 -6.27
CA LEU A 412 13.75 -24.79 -6.62
C LEU A 412 15.14 -24.71 -5.97
N ASP A 413 16.14 -24.35 -6.77
CA ASP A 413 17.52 -24.14 -6.32
C ASP A 413 18.14 -22.93 -7.04
N LEU A 414 19.19 -22.37 -6.44
CA LEU A 414 19.89 -21.19 -6.96
C LEU A 414 20.98 -21.52 -8.00
N ASN A 415 21.01 -22.76 -8.52
CA ASN A 415 21.91 -23.15 -9.60
C ASN A 415 21.62 -22.32 -10.88
N PRO A 416 22.59 -21.54 -11.40
CA PRO A 416 22.41 -20.73 -12.60
C PRO A 416 21.87 -21.50 -13.81
N ALA A 417 22.20 -22.79 -13.95
CA ALA A 417 21.72 -23.63 -15.06
C ALA A 417 20.20 -23.91 -15.02
N ARG A 418 19.54 -23.64 -13.88
CA ARG A 418 18.11 -23.88 -13.66
C ARG A 418 17.29 -22.58 -13.55
N LEU A 419 17.92 -21.43 -13.79
CA LEU A 419 17.34 -20.10 -13.63
C LEU A 419 17.29 -19.35 -14.97
N HIS A 420 16.13 -18.79 -15.30
CA HIS A 420 16.01 -17.83 -16.39
C HIS A 420 16.17 -16.42 -15.82
N GLU A 421 17.42 -15.94 -15.70
CA GLU A 421 17.74 -14.69 -15.01
C GLU A 421 17.03 -13.45 -15.60
N GLN A 422 16.83 -13.42 -16.92
CA GLN A 422 16.11 -12.33 -17.59
C GLN A 422 14.63 -12.29 -17.20
N GLU A 423 13.99 -13.46 -17.08
CA GLU A 423 12.58 -13.57 -16.69
C GLU A 423 12.39 -13.22 -15.21
N ILE A 424 13.34 -13.61 -14.34
CA ILE A 424 13.38 -13.21 -12.93
C ILE A 424 13.50 -11.68 -12.81
N LEU A 425 14.41 -11.09 -13.58
CA LEU A 425 14.59 -9.64 -13.60
C LEU A 425 13.36 -8.92 -14.13
N ALA A 426 12.71 -9.43 -15.18
CA ALA A 426 11.48 -8.88 -15.73
C ALA A 426 10.33 -8.94 -14.72
N TYR A 427 10.17 -10.09 -14.04
CA TYR A 427 9.18 -10.29 -12.99
C TYR A 427 9.33 -9.25 -11.87
N TRP A 428 10.56 -9.02 -11.42
CA TRP A 428 10.84 -8.05 -10.39
C TRP A 428 10.66 -6.61 -10.87
N CYS A 429 11.16 -6.26 -12.05
CA CYS A 429 10.94 -4.93 -12.62
C CYS A 429 9.44 -4.60 -12.77
N ALA A 430 8.59 -5.60 -13.00
CA ALA A 430 7.14 -5.43 -13.03
C ALA A 430 6.54 -5.04 -11.67
N MET A 431 7.20 -5.38 -10.55
CA MET A 431 6.76 -5.07 -9.19
C MET A 431 7.28 -3.74 -8.64
N ALA A 432 8.23 -3.10 -9.32
CA ALA A 432 8.74 -1.80 -8.92
C ALA A 432 7.62 -0.76 -9.05
N ALA A 433 7.41 0.06 -8.01
CA ALA A 433 6.43 1.14 -8.10
C ALA A 433 6.87 2.18 -9.13
N ARG A 434 6.08 2.43 -10.17
CA ARG A 434 6.48 3.32 -11.29
C ARG A 434 5.83 4.69 -11.20
N GLN A 435 6.38 5.65 -11.96
CA GLN A 435 5.85 7.01 -12.10
C GLN A 435 4.35 7.06 -12.50
N ALA A 436 3.86 6.01 -13.17
CA ALA A 436 2.45 5.84 -13.54
C ALA A 436 1.51 5.56 -12.34
N GLU A 437 2.02 5.13 -11.18
CA GLU A 437 1.23 4.70 -10.01
C GLU A 437 0.80 5.86 -9.10
N LYS A 438 1.28 7.08 -9.36
CA LYS A 438 0.78 8.32 -8.74
C LYS A 438 -0.70 8.60 -9.07
N LYS A 439 -1.34 7.80 -9.93
CA LYS A 439 -2.59 8.17 -10.63
C LYS A 439 -3.91 7.63 -10.10
N LEU A 440 -3.97 6.84 -9.02
CA LEU A 440 -5.27 6.42 -8.48
C LEU A 440 -5.41 6.66 -6.97
N LEU A 441 -5.78 7.88 -6.64
CA LEU A 441 -6.20 8.31 -5.30
C LEU A 441 -7.69 7.94 -5.17
N VAL A 442 -7.96 6.71 -4.74
CA VAL A 442 -9.29 6.09 -4.69
C VAL A 442 -9.49 5.27 -3.41
N ALA A 443 -10.74 5.09 -2.99
CA ALA A 443 -11.15 4.18 -1.93
C ALA A 443 -12.48 3.50 -2.29
N ALA A 444 -12.78 2.35 -1.70
CA ALA A 444 -14.04 1.67 -1.94
C ALA A 444 -14.62 1.03 -0.67
N ALA A 445 -15.90 0.64 -0.76
CA ALA A 445 -16.60 -0.15 0.24
C ALA A 445 -17.57 -1.13 -0.41
N LYS A 446 -17.89 -2.20 0.33
CA LYS A 446 -18.88 -3.23 0.02
C LYS A 446 -19.81 -3.40 1.22
N ASN A 447 -21.12 -3.27 1.03
CA ASN A 447 -22.16 -3.47 2.04
C ASN A 447 -21.84 -2.81 3.41
N GLY A 448 -21.40 -1.56 3.39
CA GLY A 448 -21.07 -0.81 4.61
C GLY A 448 -19.67 -1.07 5.19
N LEU A 449 -18.83 -1.87 4.53
CA LEU A 449 -17.47 -2.16 4.97
C LEU A 449 -16.46 -1.65 3.96
N ALA A 450 -15.45 -0.89 4.41
CA ALA A 450 -14.37 -0.45 3.55
C ALA A 450 -13.61 -1.66 2.96
N ILE A 451 -13.27 -1.59 1.68
CA ILE A 451 -12.49 -2.62 0.98
C ILE A 451 -11.29 -1.97 0.29
N PRO A 452 -10.19 -2.72 0.09
CA PRO A 452 -9.08 -2.25 -0.72
C PRO A 452 -9.52 -1.92 -2.15
N CYS A 453 -9.02 -0.84 -2.72
CA CYS A 453 -9.28 -0.45 -4.11
C CYS A 453 -8.09 0.34 -4.67
N ASP A 454 -7.67 -0.01 -5.86
CA ASP A 454 -6.56 0.57 -6.60
C ASP A 454 -6.92 0.85 -8.06
N SER A 455 -8.19 0.69 -8.41
CA SER A 455 -8.72 0.75 -9.76
C SER A 455 -9.54 2.02 -9.96
N ASP A 456 -9.49 2.63 -11.14
CA ASP A 456 -10.34 3.77 -11.44
C ASP A 456 -11.83 3.40 -11.46
N ALA A 457 -12.71 4.41 -11.45
CA ALA A 457 -14.14 4.17 -11.42
C ALA A 457 -14.66 3.26 -12.55
N THR A 458 -14.04 3.29 -13.74
CA THR A 458 -14.42 2.45 -14.88
C THR A 458 -13.94 1.02 -14.65
N ALA A 459 -12.66 0.82 -14.32
CA ALA A 459 -12.08 -0.48 -14.03
C ALA A 459 -12.78 -1.15 -12.84
N PHE A 460 -13.12 -0.37 -11.79
CA PHE A 460 -13.90 -0.83 -10.66
C PHE A 460 -15.27 -1.38 -11.08
N LEU A 461 -16.03 -0.66 -11.92
CA LEU A 461 -17.31 -1.15 -12.42
C LEU A 461 -17.18 -2.41 -13.30
N LEU A 462 -16.07 -2.54 -14.04
CA LEU A 462 -15.82 -3.67 -14.93
C LEU A 462 -15.39 -4.94 -14.17
N ALA A 463 -14.72 -4.76 -13.03
CA ALA A 463 -14.23 -5.84 -12.17
C ALA A 463 -15.35 -6.60 -11.43
N HIS A 464 -16.56 -6.03 -11.34
CA HIS A 464 -17.69 -6.61 -10.63
C HIS A 464 -18.75 -7.17 -11.60
N PRO A 465 -19.65 -8.05 -11.12
CA PRO A 465 -20.77 -8.55 -11.91
C PRO A 465 -21.64 -7.42 -12.49
N ARG A 466 -22.32 -7.72 -13.60
CA ARG A 466 -23.27 -6.78 -14.21
C ARG A 466 -24.33 -6.38 -13.19
N GLY A 467 -24.47 -5.09 -12.97
CA GLY A 467 -25.42 -4.49 -12.05
C GLY A 467 -25.82 -3.06 -12.42
N ALA A 468 -26.78 -2.53 -11.68
CA ALA A 468 -27.27 -1.16 -11.77
C ALA A 468 -26.29 -0.22 -11.05
N TYR A 469 -25.90 0.90 -11.67
CA TYR A 469 -24.97 1.83 -11.03
C TYR A 469 -25.40 3.28 -11.13
N THR A 470 -24.86 4.13 -10.26
CA THR A 470 -25.06 5.57 -10.25
C THR A 470 -23.70 6.25 -10.07
N ALA A 471 -23.45 7.33 -10.80
CA ALA A 471 -22.27 8.18 -10.65
C ALA A 471 -22.70 9.57 -10.17
N ALA A 472 -22.16 9.97 -9.03
CA ALA A 472 -22.45 11.21 -8.32
C ALA A 472 -21.17 12.06 -8.17
N ARG A 473 -21.37 13.33 -7.82
CA ARG A 473 -20.29 14.25 -7.46
C ARG A 473 -20.54 14.83 -6.07
N THR A 474 -19.49 15.15 -5.35
CA THR A 474 -19.62 15.99 -4.18
C THR A 474 -19.67 17.48 -4.53
N VAL A 475 -20.20 18.22 -3.58
CA VAL A 475 -20.17 19.68 -3.51
C VAL A 475 -19.81 20.04 -2.06
N GLN A 476 -18.84 20.93 -1.88
CA GLN A 476 -18.28 21.29 -0.58
C GLN A 476 -17.82 20.05 0.22
N GLN A 477 -17.46 18.95 -0.48
CA GLN A 477 -16.98 17.68 0.08
C GLN A 477 -17.94 16.89 0.98
N THR A 478 -18.97 17.53 1.54
CA THR A 478 -19.91 16.92 2.48
C THR A 478 -21.28 16.66 1.85
N LYS A 479 -21.60 17.38 0.77
CA LYS A 479 -22.87 17.26 0.06
C LYS A 479 -22.74 16.46 -1.21
N ILE A 480 -23.83 15.84 -1.63
CA ILE A 480 -23.97 15.23 -2.95
C ILE A 480 -25.00 16.03 -3.75
N PHE A 481 -24.63 16.41 -4.98
CA PHE A 481 -25.55 17.07 -5.91
C PHE A 481 -26.71 16.13 -6.26
N ASP A 482 -27.94 16.56 -5.99
CA ASP A 482 -29.18 15.82 -6.29
C ASP A 482 -29.16 14.36 -5.82
N TYR A 483 -28.88 14.18 -4.52
CA TYR A 483 -28.75 12.86 -3.88
C TYR A 483 -29.99 11.97 -4.09
N GLU A 484 -31.19 12.54 -3.98
CA GLU A 484 -32.44 11.81 -4.15
C GLU A 484 -32.63 11.27 -5.58
N ALA A 485 -32.24 12.03 -6.60
CA ALA A 485 -32.24 11.51 -7.97
C ALA A 485 -31.22 10.38 -8.17
N HIS A 486 -30.09 10.40 -7.46
CA HIS A 486 -29.12 9.32 -7.51
C HIS A 486 -29.63 8.02 -6.88
N ILE A 487 -30.37 8.09 -5.76
CA ILE A 487 -31.02 6.93 -5.14
C ILE A 487 -32.13 6.39 -6.05
N ARG A 488 -33.03 7.26 -6.53
CA ARG A 488 -34.11 6.86 -7.44
C ARG A 488 -33.57 6.17 -8.69
N ARG A 489 -32.52 6.72 -9.31
CA ARG A 489 -31.87 6.10 -10.48
C ARG A 489 -31.34 4.70 -10.19
N LEU A 490 -30.78 4.49 -9.00
CA LEU A 490 -30.25 3.19 -8.60
C LEU A 490 -31.39 2.17 -8.43
N VAL A 491 -32.51 2.58 -7.82
CA VAL A 491 -33.74 1.79 -7.66
C VAL A 491 -34.34 1.44 -9.02
N ASP A 492 -34.61 2.45 -9.86
CA ASP A 492 -35.24 2.27 -11.17
C ASP A 492 -34.40 1.37 -12.08
N SER A 493 -33.07 1.56 -12.07
CA SER A 493 -32.16 0.71 -12.84
C SER A 493 -32.14 -0.73 -12.31
N THR A 494 -32.19 -0.92 -10.99
CA THR A 494 -32.25 -2.26 -10.38
C THR A 494 -33.54 -2.98 -10.77
N VAL A 495 -34.68 -2.29 -10.70
CA VAL A 495 -35.99 -2.84 -11.12
C VAL A 495 -35.99 -3.17 -12.61
N ALA A 496 -35.53 -2.25 -13.46
CA ALA A 496 -35.50 -2.43 -14.90
C ALA A 496 -34.56 -3.57 -15.37
N MET A 497 -33.54 -3.90 -14.57
CA MET A 497 -32.61 -5.00 -14.86
C MET A 497 -33.10 -6.36 -14.33
N GLN A 498 -34.11 -6.40 -13.45
CA GLN A 498 -34.65 -7.62 -12.85
C GLN A 498 -36.11 -7.86 -13.28
N THR A 499 -36.33 -7.90 -14.60
CA THR A 499 -37.67 -8.05 -15.20
C THR A 499 -38.41 -9.31 -14.75
N ASP A 500 -37.67 -10.38 -14.42
CA ASP A 500 -38.24 -11.67 -14.05
C ASP A 500 -38.79 -11.70 -12.61
N LYS A 501 -38.35 -10.76 -11.74
CA LYS A 501 -38.70 -10.75 -10.32
C LYS A 501 -39.90 -9.85 -9.97
N GLN A 502 -40.51 -9.15 -10.94
CA GLN A 502 -41.64 -8.21 -10.75
C GLN A 502 -41.48 -7.29 -9.53
N LEU A 503 -40.33 -6.64 -9.42
CA LEU A 503 -39.98 -5.83 -8.26
C LEU A 503 -40.83 -4.55 -8.15
N VAL A 504 -41.28 -4.24 -6.93
CA VAL A 504 -41.95 -2.98 -6.61
C VAL A 504 -40.91 -1.93 -6.20
N PRO A 505 -40.80 -0.76 -6.89
CA PRO A 505 -39.77 0.24 -6.62
C PRO A 505 -39.67 0.69 -5.15
N SER A 506 -40.80 0.88 -4.47
CA SER A 506 -40.82 1.30 -3.07
C SER A 506 -40.26 0.24 -2.10
N ALA A 507 -40.42 -1.05 -2.41
CA ALA A 507 -39.84 -2.13 -1.64
C ALA A 507 -38.32 -2.22 -1.86
N VAL A 508 -37.87 -2.06 -3.10
CA VAL A 508 -36.45 -2.00 -3.48
C VAL A 508 -35.76 -0.82 -2.78
N GLU A 509 -36.36 0.37 -2.80
CA GLU A 509 -35.80 1.56 -2.15
C GLU A 509 -35.66 1.37 -0.63
N LYS A 510 -36.70 0.81 0.02
CA LYS A 510 -36.70 0.57 1.47
C LYS A 510 -35.53 -0.31 1.92
N GLU A 511 -35.12 -1.27 1.09
CA GLU A 511 -33.98 -2.15 1.38
C GLU A 511 -32.64 -1.54 0.92
N LEU A 512 -32.63 -0.90 -0.25
CA LEU A 512 -31.40 -0.44 -0.90
C LEU A 512 -30.83 0.85 -0.31
N ARG A 513 -31.68 1.81 0.07
CA ARG A 513 -31.26 3.11 0.62
C ARG A 513 -30.33 2.97 1.84
N PRO A 514 -30.71 2.28 2.94
CA PRO A 514 -29.84 2.18 4.11
C PRO A 514 -28.52 1.46 3.82
N ARG A 515 -28.54 0.44 2.95
CA ARG A 515 -27.32 -0.28 2.50
C ARG A 515 -26.40 0.62 1.68
N THR A 516 -26.98 1.45 0.81
CA THR A 516 -26.26 2.43 0.01
C THR A 516 -25.62 3.50 0.88
N GLU A 517 -26.36 4.05 1.84
CA GLU A 517 -25.87 5.06 2.80
C GLU A 517 -24.72 4.52 3.66
N ALA A 518 -24.87 3.32 4.20
CA ALA A 518 -23.79 2.68 4.97
C ALA A 518 -22.53 2.48 4.12
N THR A 519 -22.68 2.02 2.86
CA THR A 519 -21.56 1.77 1.95
C THR A 519 -20.89 3.07 1.49
N LEU A 520 -21.69 4.12 1.22
CA LEU A 520 -21.19 5.46 0.92
C LEU A 520 -20.35 6.01 2.07
N GLN A 521 -20.87 5.93 3.31
CA GLN A 521 -20.17 6.42 4.49
C GLN A 521 -18.86 5.64 4.72
N ALA A 522 -18.88 4.31 4.58
CA ALA A 522 -17.67 3.50 4.75
C ALA A 522 -16.58 3.86 3.72
N ALA A 523 -16.94 4.02 2.44
CA ALA A 523 -15.98 4.39 1.40
C ALA A 523 -15.44 5.81 1.61
N MET A 524 -16.29 6.77 1.98
CA MET A 524 -15.86 8.16 2.23
C MET A 524 -14.98 8.27 3.48
N THR A 525 -15.32 7.56 4.56
CA THR A 525 -14.48 7.51 5.77
C THR A 525 -13.11 6.92 5.43
N ALA A 526 -13.07 5.82 4.67
CA ALA A 526 -11.81 5.23 4.22
C ALA A 526 -11.01 6.19 3.33
N PHE A 527 -11.67 6.89 2.41
CA PHE A 527 -11.04 7.89 1.53
C PHE A 527 -10.41 9.03 2.34
N LYS A 528 -11.18 9.64 3.25
CA LYS A 528 -10.71 10.74 4.11
C LYS A 528 -9.62 10.29 5.09
N ALA A 529 -9.63 9.04 5.52
CA ALA A 529 -8.57 8.49 6.38
C ALA A 529 -7.25 8.25 5.62
N GLN A 530 -7.31 8.04 4.30
CA GLN A 530 -6.16 7.74 3.46
C GLN A 530 -5.53 8.99 2.83
N PHE A 531 -6.30 10.06 2.62
CA PHE A 531 -5.85 11.22 1.85
C PHE A 531 -6.13 12.53 2.60
N GLU A 532 -5.10 13.38 2.71
CA GLU A 532 -5.30 14.78 3.09
C GLU A 532 -6.03 15.52 1.98
N VAL A 533 -7.07 16.26 2.36
CA VAL A 533 -8.00 16.84 1.40
C VAL A 533 -7.83 18.36 1.33
N HIS A 534 -7.48 18.88 0.15
CA HIS A 534 -7.58 20.30 -0.15
C HIS A 534 -9.04 20.76 -0.15
N LYS A 535 -9.34 21.92 0.47
CA LYS A 535 -10.71 22.44 0.64
C LYS A 535 -11.54 22.58 -0.65
N ASP A 536 -10.88 22.76 -1.80
CA ASP A 536 -11.53 22.97 -3.09
C ASP A 536 -11.64 21.69 -3.94
N GLN A 537 -11.11 20.57 -3.44
CA GLN A 537 -11.09 19.31 -4.17
C GLN A 537 -12.39 18.53 -3.93
N GLU A 538 -13.15 18.28 -5.01
CA GLU A 538 -14.37 17.46 -4.97
C GLU A 538 -14.08 16.00 -5.33
N TYR A 539 -15.05 15.12 -5.09
CA TYR A 539 -14.94 13.69 -5.33
C TYR A 539 -15.98 13.18 -6.32
N LYS A 540 -15.58 12.18 -7.09
CA LYS A 540 -16.44 11.35 -7.91
C LYS A 540 -16.82 10.11 -7.10
N ILE A 541 -18.11 9.87 -6.97
CA ILE A 541 -18.67 8.74 -6.23
C ILE A 541 -19.38 7.83 -7.24
N ASN A 542 -19.10 6.54 -7.23
CA ASN A 542 -19.83 5.55 -8.01
C ASN A 542 -20.39 4.50 -7.07
N VAL A 543 -21.69 4.25 -7.14
CA VAL A 543 -22.34 3.16 -6.39
C VAL A 543 -22.85 2.13 -7.40
N LEU A 544 -22.59 0.85 -7.13
CA LEU A 544 -23.00 -0.29 -7.95
C LEU A 544 -23.81 -1.27 -7.10
N VAL A 545 -24.92 -1.76 -7.65
CA VAL A 545 -25.76 -2.82 -7.08
C VAL A 545 -25.74 -3.98 -8.05
N CYS A 546 -25.14 -5.10 -7.65
CA CYS A 546 -24.99 -6.28 -8.49
C CYS A 546 -25.29 -7.56 -7.70
N PRO A 547 -25.49 -8.72 -8.36
CA PRO A 547 -25.61 -10.00 -7.67
C PRO A 547 -24.37 -10.31 -6.82
N SER A 548 -24.57 -11.00 -5.70
CA SER A 548 -23.49 -11.43 -4.81
C SER A 548 -22.65 -12.56 -5.43
N GLU A 549 -21.33 -12.54 -5.21
CA GLU A 549 -20.43 -13.63 -5.64
C GLU A 549 -20.40 -14.75 -4.61
N GLY A 550 -21.03 -15.89 -4.93
CA GLY A 550 -21.04 -17.11 -4.13
C GLY A 550 -22.40 -17.83 -4.12
N ASP A 551 -22.38 -19.15 -3.95
CA ASP A 551 -23.58 -20.00 -3.91
C ASP A 551 -24.29 -19.83 -2.55
N THR A 552 -25.09 -18.77 -2.41
CA THR A 552 -26.03 -18.63 -1.28
C THR A 552 -27.44 -18.98 -1.74
N ALA A 553 -27.68 -20.27 -1.92
CA ALA A 553 -29.00 -20.83 -1.66
C ALA A 553 -29.25 -20.70 -0.14
N GLY A 554 -29.82 -19.58 0.29
CA GLY A 554 -29.96 -19.25 1.71
C GLY A 554 -31.07 -18.23 1.98
N GLN A 555 -32.30 -18.74 2.00
CA GLN A 555 -33.50 -18.25 2.67
C GLN A 555 -33.33 -17.02 3.59
N GLY A 556 -33.60 -15.82 3.06
CA GLY A 556 -34.02 -14.66 3.84
C GLY A 556 -35.52 -14.47 3.61
N ASP A 557 -36.35 -14.92 4.56
CA ASP A 557 -37.81 -14.81 4.45
C ASP A 557 -38.20 -13.32 4.38
N GLY A 558 -38.66 -12.86 3.20
CA GLY A 558 -39.21 -11.51 2.99
C GLY A 558 -38.25 -10.39 2.52
N GLN A 559 -36.96 -10.66 2.22
CA GLN A 559 -36.06 -9.66 1.61
C GLN A 559 -36.06 -9.75 0.08
N VAL A 560 -36.11 -8.59 -0.58
CA VAL A 560 -36.27 -8.49 -2.04
C VAL A 560 -34.91 -8.51 -2.75
N LEU A 561 -33.84 -8.08 -2.07
CA LEU A 561 -32.48 -7.97 -2.62
C LEU A 561 -31.43 -8.74 -1.80
N ALA A 562 -31.83 -9.83 -1.13
CA ALA A 562 -30.96 -10.65 -0.27
C ALA A 562 -29.73 -11.22 -1.01
N ASP A 563 -29.84 -11.43 -2.32
CA ASP A 563 -28.81 -11.98 -3.22
C ASP A 563 -27.97 -10.91 -3.92
N THR A 564 -27.97 -9.68 -3.43
CA THR A 564 -27.24 -8.55 -4.05
C THR A 564 -26.18 -7.99 -3.11
N ASP A 565 -25.14 -7.42 -3.70
CA ASP A 565 -24.11 -6.63 -3.06
C ASP A 565 -24.21 -5.16 -3.48
N VAL A 566 -23.93 -4.25 -2.55
CA VAL A 566 -23.80 -2.81 -2.81
C VAL A 566 -22.34 -2.42 -2.67
N PHE A 567 -21.78 -1.86 -3.74
CA PHE A 567 -20.42 -1.35 -3.79
C PHE A 567 -20.41 0.16 -3.92
N CYS A 568 -19.41 0.81 -3.33
CA CYS A 568 -19.15 2.24 -3.51
C CYS A 568 -17.67 2.46 -3.81
N HIS A 569 -17.36 3.30 -4.80
CA HIS A 569 -16.03 3.77 -5.13
C HIS A 569 -15.99 5.30 -5.04
N VAL A 570 -14.99 5.84 -4.34
CA VAL A 570 -14.71 7.26 -4.19
C VAL A 570 -13.34 7.55 -4.80
N GLY A 571 -13.25 8.60 -5.62
CA GLY A 571 -11.97 9.09 -6.15
C GLY A 571 -12.03 10.59 -6.39
N PHE A 572 -10.89 11.22 -6.68
CA PHE A 572 -10.90 12.65 -6.99
C PHE A 572 -11.71 12.98 -8.25
N LEU A 573 -12.47 14.07 -8.16
CA LEU A 573 -13.14 14.66 -9.30
C LEU A 573 -12.16 15.61 -10.02
N PRO A 574 -11.96 15.48 -11.34
CA PRO A 574 -11.18 16.44 -12.09
C PRO A 574 -11.75 17.87 -11.96
N PRO A 575 -10.90 18.91 -11.97
CA PRO A 575 -11.37 20.29 -11.98
C PRO A 575 -12.32 20.56 -13.14
N LEU A 576 -13.34 21.40 -12.90
CA LEU A 576 -14.25 21.83 -13.95
C LEU A 576 -13.48 22.65 -14.98
N ARG A 577 -13.54 22.23 -16.24
CA ARG A 577 -12.97 22.98 -17.36
C ARG A 577 -14.01 23.94 -17.93
N SER A 578 -13.53 25.07 -18.41
CA SER A 578 -14.34 26.08 -19.13
C SER A 578 -14.04 26.10 -20.62
N GLU A 579 -13.03 25.35 -21.06
CA GLU A 579 -12.63 25.25 -22.46
C GLU A 579 -13.65 24.44 -23.26
N MET A 580 -13.92 24.87 -24.48
CA MET A 580 -14.76 24.14 -25.42
C MET A 580 -14.02 22.91 -25.99
N VAL A 581 -14.72 21.80 -26.14
CA VAL A 581 -14.14 20.46 -26.40
C VAL A 581 -14.43 19.94 -27.80
N LYS A 582 -13.68 18.93 -28.26
CA LYS A 582 -13.99 18.26 -29.54
C LYS A 582 -14.89 17.05 -29.30
N LEU A 583 -15.89 16.89 -30.15
CA LEU A 583 -16.85 15.77 -30.11
C LEU A 583 -16.79 14.99 -31.43
N GLU A 584 -17.09 13.70 -31.37
CA GLU A 584 -17.12 12.82 -32.54
C GLU A 584 -18.47 12.09 -32.62
N VAL A 585 -19.08 12.00 -33.80
CA VAL A 585 -20.27 11.18 -34.06
C VAL A 585 -19.83 9.81 -34.59
N ALA A 586 -19.80 8.81 -33.71
CA ALA A 586 -19.33 7.46 -34.06
C ALA A 586 -20.07 6.31 -33.36
N GLY A 587 -20.98 6.59 -32.41
CA GLY A 587 -21.64 5.56 -31.63
C GLY A 587 -23.05 5.24 -32.10
N LEU A 588 -23.51 4.01 -31.84
CA LEU A 588 -24.92 3.60 -32.02
C LEU A 588 -25.73 3.87 -30.74
N PRO A 589 -27.06 4.04 -30.84
CA PRO A 589 -27.95 4.18 -29.68
C PRO A 589 -27.83 2.99 -28.72
N ARG A 590 -28.08 3.24 -27.43
CA ARG A 590 -28.06 2.18 -26.41
C ARG A 590 -29.25 1.25 -26.58
N HIS A 591 -29.02 -0.05 -26.39
CA HIS A 591 -30.11 -1.03 -26.39
C HIS A 591 -31.05 -0.88 -25.19
N ASN A 592 -30.53 -0.52 -24.01
CA ASN A 592 -31.32 -0.28 -22.79
C ASN A 592 -31.02 1.11 -22.20
N ALA A 593 -31.58 2.14 -22.82
CA ALA A 593 -31.37 3.52 -22.38
C ALA A 593 -32.06 3.87 -21.05
N ALA A 594 -33.08 3.09 -20.64
CA ALA A 594 -33.88 3.34 -19.45
C ALA A 594 -33.14 3.02 -18.14
N ALA A 595 -32.18 2.08 -18.17
CA ALA A 595 -31.40 1.68 -17.00
C ALA A 595 -29.95 2.14 -17.11
N LYS A 596 -29.36 2.58 -15.99
CA LYS A 596 -27.92 2.83 -15.90
C LYS A 596 -27.19 1.52 -15.60
N ASP A 597 -27.13 0.67 -16.62
CA ASP A 597 -26.57 -0.67 -16.59
C ASP A 597 -25.04 -0.65 -16.79
N SER A 598 -24.30 -1.35 -15.93
CA SER A 598 -22.84 -1.50 -16.05
C SER A 598 -22.41 -2.30 -17.29
N ALA A 599 -23.29 -3.06 -17.94
CA ALA A 599 -23.01 -3.66 -19.25
C ALA A 599 -22.63 -2.59 -20.30
N TRP A 600 -23.27 -1.42 -20.26
CA TRP A 600 -22.93 -0.31 -21.15
C TRP A 600 -21.48 0.18 -20.96
N VAL A 601 -20.91 0.02 -19.75
CA VAL A 601 -19.51 0.37 -19.49
C VAL A 601 -18.56 -0.56 -20.27
N ARG A 602 -18.91 -1.85 -20.42
CA ARG A 602 -18.18 -2.82 -21.25
C ARG A 602 -18.31 -2.47 -22.73
N GLU A 603 -19.53 -2.25 -23.19
CA GLU A 603 -19.84 -1.96 -24.60
C GLU A 603 -19.16 -0.68 -25.09
N ARG A 604 -19.24 0.41 -24.31
CA ARG A 604 -18.63 1.69 -24.70
C ARG A 604 -17.10 1.66 -24.65
N LYS A 605 -16.47 0.71 -23.94
CA LYS A 605 -15.00 0.63 -23.88
C LYS A 605 -14.39 0.50 -25.27
N ALA A 606 -14.98 -0.34 -26.13
CA ALA A 606 -14.54 -0.51 -27.51
C ALA A 606 -14.70 0.76 -28.37
N ILE A 607 -15.62 1.66 -28.00
CA ILE A 607 -15.79 2.96 -28.64
C ILE A 607 -14.64 3.88 -28.21
N TYR A 608 -14.36 3.97 -26.91
CA TYR A 608 -13.27 4.79 -26.37
C TYR A 608 -11.88 4.33 -26.82
N ASP A 609 -11.65 3.02 -26.94
CA ASP A 609 -10.37 2.47 -27.41
C ASP A 609 -10.05 2.90 -28.86
N ARG A 610 -11.06 3.31 -29.63
CA ARG A 610 -10.93 3.80 -31.02
C ARG A 610 -11.02 5.32 -31.13
N MET A 611 -11.40 6.00 -30.06
CA MET A 611 -11.59 7.45 -30.02
C MET A 611 -10.23 8.15 -30.11
N ALA A 612 -10.14 9.21 -30.94
CA ALA A 612 -8.91 9.96 -31.07
C ALA A 612 -8.50 10.63 -29.71
N PRO A 613 -7.20 10.74 -29.40
CA PRO A 613 -6.75 11.24 -28.08
C PRO A 613 -7.19 12.68 -27.74
N ASP A 614 -7.52 13.49 -28.73
CA ASP A 614 -7.96 14.88 -28.59
C ASP A 614 -9.49 15.04 -28.57
N MET A 615 -10.24 13.94 -28.71
CA MET A 615 -11.69 13.90 -28.57
C MET A 615 -12.11 13.75 -27.11
N GLU A 616 -13.15 14.48 -26.73
CA GLU A 616 -13.66 14.48 -25.36
C GLU A 616 -14.77 13.45 -25.15
N GLU A 617 -15.59 13.22 -26.17
CA GLU A 617 -16.78 12.38 -26.07
C GLU A 617 -17.27 11.95 -27.45
N VAL A 618 -17.82 10.74 -27.50
CA VAL A 618 -18.52 10.22 -28.68
C VAL A 618 -20.03 10.40 -28.52
N ILE A 619 -20.67 10.96 -29.55
CA ILE A 619 -22.10 11.14 -29.67
C ILE A 619 -22.71 9.95 -30.39
N LEU A 620 -23.81 9.44 -29.83
CA LEU A 620 -24.55 8.29 -30.32
C LEU A 620 -25.64 8.78 -31.28
N MET A 621 -25.63 8.24 -32.50
CA MET A 621 -26.54 8.61 -33.58
C MET A 621 -27.28 7.38 -34.08
N ASP A 622 -28.59 7.51 -34.26
CA ASP A 622 -29.36 6.51 -35.01
C ASP A 622 -29.02 6.64 -36.52
N PRO A 623 -28.44 5.61 -37.15
CA PRO A 623 -28.04 5.67 -38.55
C PRO A 623 -29.22 5.78 -39.52
N ALA A 624 -30.42 5.33 -39.14
CA ALA A 624 -31.59 5.36 -40.01
C ALA A 624 -32.20 6.76 -40.08
N THR A 625 -32.26 7.45 -38.95
CA THR A 625 -32.89 8.78 -38.83
C THR A 625 -31.89 9.93 -38.79
N ARG A 626 -30.60 9.62 -38.63
CA ARG A 626 -29.50 10.58 -38.41
C ARG A 626 -29.70 11.49 -37.20
N GLN A 627 -30.55 11.07 -36.25
CA GLN A 627 -30.82 11.77 -35.01
C GLN A 627 -29.72 11.49 -33.99
N LEU A 628 -29.17 12.56 -33.38
CA LEU A 628 -28.20 12.47 -32.31
C LEU A 628 -28.96 12.44 -30.98
N LEU A 629 -28.82 11.34 -30.24
CA LEU A 629 -29.63 11.09 -29.05
C LEU A 629 -28.93 11.56 -27.77
N GLU A 630 -27.81 10.92 -27.44
CA GLU A 630 -26.99 11.24 -26.27
C GLU A 630 -25.51 10.98 -26.58
N GLY A 631 -24.61 11.37 -25.68
CA GLY A 631 -23.23 10.90 -25.71
C GLY A 631 -23.08 9.56 -25.02
N SER A 632 -21.92 8.94 -25.19
CA SER A 632 -21.65 7.63 -24.59
C SER A 632 -21.68 7.68 -23.05
N GLN A 633 -21.40 8.83 -22.43
CA GLN A 633 -21.50 9.07 -20.99
C GLN A 633 -22.21 10.38 -20.61
N THR A 634 -22.81 11.07 -21.58
CA THR A 634 -23.37 12.43 -21.44
C THR A 634 -24.72 12.53 -22.12
N ASN A 635 -25.50 13.55 -21.79
CA ASN A 635 -26.60 13.99 -22.66
C ASN A 635 -26.07 15.03 -23.65
N PHE A 636 -26.68 15.10 -24.84
CA PHE A 636 -26.26 15.97 -25.93
C PHE A 636 -27.31 17.03 -26.25
N TYR A 637 -26.85 18.21 -26.65
CA TYR A 637 -27.70 19.38 -26.94
C TYR A 637 -27.17 20.13 -28.15
N ALA A 638 -28.08 20.65 -28.98
CA ALA A 638 -27.76 21.62 -30.03
C ALA A 638 -28.51 22.93 -29.78
N ILE A 639 -27.88 24.05 -30.13
CA ILE A 639 -28.49 25.39 -30.10
C ILE A 639 -28.80 25.76 -31.54
N GLN A 640 -30.07 25.98 -31.84
CA GLN A 640 -30.54 26.36 -33.15
C GLN A 640 -31.66 27.38 -32.99
N ASP A 641 -31.56 28.49 -33.72
CA ASP A 641 -32.53 29.59 -33.72
C ASP A 641 -32.88 30.10 -32.30
N GLY A 642 -31.86 30.16 -31.42
CA GLY A 642 -32.02 30.57 -30.03
C GLY A 642 -32.72 29.56 -29.12
N ALA A 643 -33.04 28.35 -29.60
CA ALA A 643 -33.62 27.26 -28.82
C ALA A 643 -32.62 26.13 -28.59
N VAL A 644 -32.76 25.43 -27.46
CA VAL A 644 -31.97 24.25 -27.10
C VAL A 644 -32.72 22.98 -27.47
N TYR A 645 -32.14 22.17 -28.35
CA TYR A 645 -32.67 20.88 -28.80
C TYR A 645 -31.98 19.74 -28.05
N THR A 646 -32.73 18.78 -27.55
CA THR A 646 -32.21 17.56 -26.91
C THR A 646 -33.23 16.43 -27.01
N ALA A 647 -32.75 15.18 -27.05
CA ALA A 647 -33.62 14.02 -27.07
C ALA A 647 -34.45 13.90 -25.78
N GLU A 648 -35.70 13.44 -25.91
CA GLU A 648 -36.56 13.11 -24.77
C GLU A 648 -36.57 11.62 -24.45
N ASP A 649 -36.67 10.80 -25.49
CA ASP A 649 -36.73 9.34 -25.41
C ASP A 649 -35.48 8.69 -26.02
N GLY A 650 -35.30 7.40 -25.75
CA GLY A 650 -34.14 6.64 -26.26
C GLY A 650 -32.80 7.02 -25.64
N ILE A 651 -32.82 7.74 -24.51
CA ILE A 651 -31.63 8.21 -23.80
C ILE A 651 -31.67 7.89 -22.31
N LEU A 652 -30.50 7.84 -21.68
CA LEU A 652 -30.41 7.86 -20.23
C LEU A 652 -30.59 9.29 -19.72
N LYS A 653 -31.71 9.56 -19.03
CA LYS A 653 -31.99 10.88 -18.45
C LYS A 653 -31.02 11.19 -17.29
N GLY A 654 -30.04 12.07 -17.54
CA GLY A 654 -29.02 12.44 -16.56
C GLY A 654 -29.50 13.48 -15.52
N THR A 655 -28.91 13.49 -14.32
CA THR A 655 -29.27 14.46 -13.27
C THR A 655 -28.95 15.90 -13.67
N VAL A 656 -27.81 16.13 -14.32
CA VAL A 656 -27.45 17.46 -14.86
C VAL A 656 -28.34 17.84 -16.04
N ARG A 657 -28.89 16.89 -16.80
CA ARG A 657 -29.87 17.21 -17.86
C ARG A 657 -31.12 17.84 -17.27
N SER A 658 -31.68 17.25 -16.22
CA SER A 658 -32.83 17.85 -15.53
C SER A 658 -32.54 19.27 -15.08
N LEU A 659 -31.33 19.52 -14.55
CA LEU A 659 -30.90 20.85 -14.16
C LEU A 659 -30.75 21.82 -15.35
N VAL A 660 -30.21 21.37 -16.49
CA VAL A 660 -30.12 22.18 -17.71
C VAL A 660 -31.51 22.60 -18.18
N LEU A 661 -32.47 21.67 -18.21
CA LEU A 661 -33.84 21.96 -18.63
C LEU A 661 -34.51 22.99 -17.73
N GLU A 662 -34.33 22.86 -16.42
CA GLU A 662 -34.86 23.81 -15.44
C GLU A 662 -34.22 25.19 -15.57
N VAL A 663 -32.89 25.25 -15.68
CA VAL A 663 -32.16 26.50 -15.92
C VAL A 663 -32.63 27.17 -17.20
N CYS A 664 -32.86 26.42 -18.29
CA CYS A 664 -33.42 26.98 -19.51
C CYS A 664 -34.80 27.59 -19.27
N ALA A 665 -35.68 26.88 -18.56
CA ALA A 665 -37.02 27.38 -18.24
C ALA A 665 -36.97 28.66 -17.37
N GLU A 666 -36.13 28.69 -16.33
CA GLU A 666 -35.93 29.84 -15.43
C GLU A 666 -35.40 31.08 -16.16
N ASN A 667 -34.57 30.86 -17.18
CA ASN A 667 -33.92 31.93 -17.95
C ASN A 667 -34.68 32.27 -19.25
N GLY A 668 -35.85 31.69 -19.48
CA GLY A 668 -36.65 31.94 -20.68
C GLY A 668 -36.01 31.44 -21.98
N ILE A 669 -35.09 30.47 -21.90
CA ILE A 669 -34.44 29.83 -23.05
C ILE A 669 -35.38 28.73 -23.58
N PRO A 670 -35.90 28.83 -24.81
CA PRO A 670 -36.79 27.81 -25.36
C PRO A 670 -36.11 26.45 -25.46
N VAL A 671 -36.77 25.38 -25.01
CA VAL A 671 -36.29 24.01 -25.15
C VAL A 671 -37.20 23.23 -26.10
N LYS A 672 -36.60 22.47 -27.01
CA LYS A 672 -37.26 21.50 -27.88
C LYS A 672 -36.82 20.10 -27.46
N LEU A 673 -37.77 19.34 -26.92
CA LEU A 673 -37.60 17.95 -26.48
C LEU A 673 -37.72 16.99 -27.68
N SER A 674 -36.86 17.21 -28.67
CA SER A 674 -36.71 16.40 -29.87
C SER A 674 -35.22 16.30 -30.20
N PRO A 675 -34.71 15.10 -30.58
CA PRO A 675 -33.30 14.95 -30.87
C PRO A 675 -32.89 15.81 -32.06
N PRO A 676 -31.76 16.53 -31.98
CA PRO A 676 -31.24 17.26 -33.13
C PRO A 676 -30.74 16.28 -34.21
N THR A 677 -30.92 16.63 -35.49
CA THR A 677 -30.48 15.79 -36.62
C THR A 677 -29.17 16.30 -37.23
N LEU A 678 -28.29 15.38 -37.63
CA LEU A 678 -27.04 15.70 -38.31
C LEU A 678 -27.29 16.42 -39.65
N ASP A 679 -28.46 16.25 -40.25
CA ASP A 679 -28.84 16.94 -41.49
C ASP A 679 -28.98 18.46 -41.29
N ASP A 680 -29.25 18.91 -40.06
CA ASP A 680 -29.40 20.32 -39.69
C ASP A 680 -28.14 20.92 -39.06
N VAL A 681 -27.01 20.19 -39.03
CA VAL A 681 -25.78 20.61 -38.33
C VAL A 681 -25.24 21.98 -38.76
N GLU A 682 -25.48 22.37 -40.02
CA GLU A 682 -25.10 23.68 -40.56
C GLU A 682 -25.92 24.85 -39.97
N LYS A 683 -27.12 24.57 -39.48
CA LYS A 683 -28.01 25.56 -38.83
C LYS A 683 -27.65 25.77 -37.36
N TRP A 684 -26.88 24.86 -36.77
CA TRP A 684 -26.55 24.95 -35.35
C TRP A 684 -25.59 26.11 -35.09
N GLN A 685 -25.98 26.94 -34.11
CA GLN A 685 -25.20 28.06 -33.60
C GLN A 685 -24.18 27.59 -32.55
N GLY A 686 -24.41 26.41 -31.94
CA GLY A 686 -23.53 25.75 -30.99
C GLY A 686 -24.05 24.37 -30.60
N CYS A 687 -23.22 23.55 -29.97
CA CYS A 687 -23.66 22.33 -29.31
C CYS A 687 -22.85 22.11 -28.02
N PHE A 688 -23.39 21.30 -27.12
CA PHE A 688 -22.77 21.04 -25.82
C PHE A 688 -23.20 19.69 -25.26
N ILE A 689 -22.47 19.22 -24.25
CA ILE A 689 -22.75 17.98 -23.53
C ILE A 689 -22.94 18.25 -22.05
N SER A 690 -23.70 17.38 -21.38
CA SER A 690 -23.84 17.43 -19.92
C SER A 690 -23.61 16.09 -19.23
N SER A 691 -22.88 16.09 -18.11
CA SER A 691 -22.79 14.95 -17.20
C SER A 691 -22.55 15.36 -15.75
N THR A 692 -22.81 14.46 -14.80
CA THR A 692 -22.61 14.70 -13.38
C THR A 692 -21.17 15.09 -13.03
N SER A 693 -20.17 14.53 -13.71
CA SER A 693 -18.76 14.85 -13.43
C SER A 693 -18.28 16.14 -14.09
N ARG A 694 -18.76 16.47 -15.30
CA ARG A 694 -18.26 17.60 -16.10
C ARG A 694 -19.18 18.83 -16.08
N LEU A 695 -20.36 18.71 -15.47
CA LEU A 695 -21.46 19.67 -15.60
C LEU A 695 -21.80 19.92 -17.08
N VAL A 696 -21.68 21.14 -17.57
CA VAL A 696 -21.93 21.55 -18.96
C VAL A 696 -20.59 21.87 -19.62
N LEU A 697 -20.33 21.27 -20.78
CA LEU A 697 -19.16 21.58 -21.61
C LEU A 697 -19.60 21.89 -23.04
N GLY A 698 -19.24 23.08 -23.51
CA GLY A 698 -19.43 23.50 -24.90
C GLY A 698 -18.56 22.72 -25.88
N ALA A 699 -19.05 22.46 -27.08
CA ALA A 699 -18.29 21.82 -28.13
C ALA A 699 -17.65 22.86 -29.05
N LYS A 700 -16.33 22.84 -29.17
CA LYS A 700 -15.55 23.63 -30.14
C LYS A 700 -15.76 23.10 -31.55
N SER A 701 -15.83 21.78 -31.69
CA SER A 701 -16.10 21.13 -32.97
C SER A 701 -16.83 19.81 -32.80
N LEU A 702 -17.60 19.46 -33.83
CA LEU A 702 -18.22 18.15 -34.01
C LEU A 702 -17.68 17.54 -35.30
N GLU A 703 -17.03 16.38 -35.16
CA GLU A 703 -16.55 15.57 -36.27
C GLU A 703 -17.56 14.47 -36.57
N TYR A 704 -17.86 14.26 -37.86
CA TYR A 704 -18.85 13.28 -38.29
C TYR A 704 -18.54 12.78 -39.70
N GLU A 705 -18.94 11.55 -39.98
CA GLU A 705 -18.82 10.93 -41.30
C GLU A 705 -20.07 11.22 -42.13
N TYR A 706 -19.89 11.68 -43.38
CA TYR A 706 -20.99 11.81 -44.32
C TYR A 706 -21.33 10.46 -44.96
N PRO A 707 -22.55 9.92 -44.81
CA PRO A 707 -22.86 8.54 -45.20
C PRO A 707 -22.62 8.23 -46.68
N GLU A 708 -22.92 9.19 -47.57
CA GLU A 708 -22.86 9.03 -49.02
C GLU A 708 -21.43 9.03 -49.58
N THR A 709 -20.53 9.79 -48.95
CA THR A 709 -19.17 10.01 -49.46
C THR A 709 -18.09 9.35 -48.61
N LYS A 710 -18.45 8.82 -47.43
CA LYS A 710 -17.52 8.30 -46.43
C LYS A 710 -16.45 9.32 -46.02
N LYS A 711 -16.71 10.60 -46.26
CA LYS A 711 -15.79 11.70 -45.96
C LYS A 711 -16.04 12.22 -44.55
N PHE A 712 -14.98 12.35 -43.77
CA PHE A 712 -15.02 13.01 -42.47
C PHE A 712 -15.16 14.52 -42.64
N MET A 713 -16.14 15.10 -41.97
CA MET A 713 -16.44 16.52 -41.92
C MET A 713 -16.29 17.03 -40.50
N THR A 714 -15.90 18.29 -40.38
CA THR A 714 -15.74 18.96 -39.09
C THR A 714 -16.56 20.24 -39.10
N ARG A 715 -17.55 20.33 -38.21
CA ARG A 715 -18.26 21.59 -37.93
C ARG A 715 -17.63 22.25 -36.72
N THR A 716 -17.24 23.51 -36.83
CA THR A 716 -16.72 24.30 -35.71
C THR A 716 -17.79 25.25 -35.18
N PHE A 717 -17.82 25.45 -33.86
CA PHE A 717 -18.77 26.34 -33.21
C PHE A 717 -18.03 27.44 -32.45
N PRO A 718 -18.40 28.73 -32.62
CA PRO A 718 -17.92 29.79 -31.77
C PRO A 718 -18.58 29.72 -30.38
N PRO A 719 -18.02 30.40 -29.37
CA PRO A 719 -18.72 30.63 -28.10
C PRO A 719 -20.10 31.25 -28.34
N HIS A 720 -21.11 30.84 -27.55
CA HIS A 720 -22.49 31.23 -27.73
C HIS A 720 -23.12 31.76 -26.43
N PRO A 721 -23.79 32.93 -26.41
CA PRO A 721 -24.32 33.53 -25.18
C PRO A 721 -25.26 32.62 -24.37
N ILE A 722 -26.15 31.89 -25.07
CA ILE A 722 -27.05 30.91 -24.41
C ILE A 722 -26.26 29.82 -23.68
N LEU A 723 -25.17 29.34 -24.28
CA LEU A 723 -24.33 28.31 -23.66
C LEU A 723 -23.60 28.86 -22.43
N ASP A 724 -23.09 30.10 -22.49
CA ASP A 724 -22.43 30.75 -21.36
C ASP A 724 -23.41 30.98 -20.20
N GLN A 725 -24.63 31.40 -20.51
CA GLN A 725 -25.71 31.55 -19.54
C GLN A 725 -26.07 30.22 -18.88
N ILE A 726 -26.31 29.15 -19.66
CA ILE A 726 -26.60 27.81 -19.14
C ILE A 726 -25.45 27.31 -18.27
N THR A 727 -24.20 27.43 -18.74
CA THR A 727 -23.01 26.95 -18.01
C THR A 727 -22.87 27.65 -16.66
N THR A 728 -23.07 28.96 -16.63
CA THR A 728 -22.99 29.78 -15.41
C THR A 728 -24.12 29.41 -14.44
N SER A 729 -25.37 29.41 -14.91
CA SER A 729 -26.54 29.09 -14.08
C SER A 729 -26.50 27.66 -13.55
N VAL A 730 -26.08 26.67 -14.34
CA VAL A 730 -25.91 25.29 -13.87
C VAL A 730 -24.85 25.21 -12.77
N ARG A 731 -23.69 25.86 -12.94
CA ARG A 731 -22.62 25.86 -11.91
C ARG A 731 -23.11 26.45 -10.59
N THR A 732 -23.91 27.52 -10.64
CA THR A 732 -24.51 28.13 -9.44
C THR A 732 -25.58 27.23 -8.81
N SER A 733 -26.50 26.70 -9.60
CA SER A 733 -27.62 25.90 -9.10
C SER A 733 -27.21 24.53 -8.53
N VAL A 734 -26.08 23.97 -8.96
CA VAL A 734 -25.50 22.74 -8.38
C VAL A 734 -25.27 22.89 -6.87
N ILE A 735 -24.82 24.06 -6.40
CA ILE A 735 -24.56 24.31 -4.98
C ILE A 735 -25.88 24.29 -4.19
N GLY A 736 -26.91 24.97 -4.69
CA GLY A 736 -28.22 25.08 -4.02
C GLY A 736 -29.00 23.76 -3.96
N LYS A 737 -28.72 22.81 -4.87
CA LYS A 737 -29.41 21.52 -4.98
C LYS A 737 -28.64 20.33 -4.42
N SER A 738 -27.61 20.61 -3.63
CA SER A 738 -26.81 19.59 -2.99
C SER A 738 -27.32 19.29 -1.58
N SER A 739 -27.49 18.01 -1.27
CA SER A 739 -27.95 17.54 0.04
C SER A 739 -26.77 17.12 0.89
N GLU A 740 -26.80 17.42 2.20
CA GLU A 740 -25.81 16.92 3.17
C GLU A 740 -25.90 15.39 3.25
N VAL A 741 -24.80 14.70 2.98
CA VAL A 741 -24.75 13.22 3.02
C VAL A 741 -23.65 12.75 3.98
N PHE A 742 -22.51 13.41 3.99
CA PHE A 742 -21.39 13.10 4.88
C PHE A 742 -21.34 14.11 6.02
N LYS A 743 -21.19 13.61 7.25
CA LYS A 743 -21.01 14.45 8.44
C LYS A 743 -19.53 14.78 8.69
#